data_AF-A0A2N5G9E5-F1
#
_entry.id   AF-A0A2N5G9E5-F1
#
_cell.length_a   1.000
_cell.length_b   1.000
_cell.length_c   1.000
_cell.angle_alpha   90.00
_cell.angle_beta   90.00
_cell.angle_gamma   90.00
#
_symmetry.space_group_name_H-M   'P 1'
#
loop_
_entity.id
_entity.type
_entity.pdbx_description
1 polymer ?
#
loop_
_entity_poly.entity_id
_entity_poly.type
_entity_poly.pdbx_seq_one_letter_code
_entity_poly.pdbx_strand_id
1 'polypeptide(L)'
;MMDDRSYYSTMLKVHLAQLNNDYSASERLLLNHMPVLDRDSIYLVATWLWNLQNHLKKDKESANLRSLQIDPYVTFLVENWKNPFDRVWNDGRIDIHVSNIGMVHAALLETKNNSNQYALQKTITEIRDFVFDSLLSGGMLLNALEDREVSPDIQAAVLPYGLFSPEDLIVVESVAQIEKQLTTKKGVFEASGQNRESSAATAWLSLYFLEKGNLDKANTYLEMARKLQTKQACSLGEVLIEIIKYYQADTFRELQIIHKPYGNENIYEPQLTERNPHYPAVDEPTRVACQVWPAGEEDQILLTVRSDGDEIIQCSEMNKKYIQDKDVSVWAGQIMPLKEQKMYTYEFTAYKSGEKLVNSEPFAFELLKRRSLENITLYKKSENEVVLICSDEEGFSLQLNLGFIGNEFYFHFDGVIKEEGDHVEHNPKEVSIGSRANELTLDIITNPFSVEIKKSNVTILKSHDFLSFIDCTTDGKLKIRDLTLHFNTPADERFYGFGERYNEVEQRGNIIDCYVYNQYRDQGTRTYMPVPFYMSSLGYGLAVNTNRYTKFDLAHSLKDALSITARLSEKEQKLSLSAFFGTPKEIIQDFTSKTGKPVLPPVWSFGPWMSSNNWDRDTVVRAEVEKTNQYKIPATVLVLEQWSDETTYYMFNDAQYEVKPGEASHSYEEMDFPEWGRWPNPRELIDYLHDNGLKVLLWQIPIQKYLNRQTHPQKDIDERYMIEKGFIVKKADGTPYRMPEGWFKESLLMDFSNEQGKEWWFNKRKYLLEIGVDGFKTDGGEFVFGENLIFADGKKGDEMRNLYPNDYIEAYYEFATTYRKGDAMTFSRAGYMGAQNFPAHWAGDERSTFEAFRRSLAAGISSGMSGIPFWGWDLAGFNGDIPSAELFVRSAAMAAFCPIMQYHAESKGEFNQDRTPWNIAERTKQSVALEGYRFYANVRMNLLPYIWNEAKRTSESGIPLMRSLFMEYPEDPRAEGVFDQYLFGSSLMVAPVTEEGAASRMVYFPKGKWFDLWSGESIIGPAFQNVHSPLTHIPVYVKSGSVILLNADDSLELGSWVSNDISRYVKPVLRLYLENGVSENITDHLNNQWNVRITEELEHWNVKIEGPALQYNVKIPEGVNPQGKKVFINGEKLT
;
A
#
# COMPACT_ATOMS: atom_id res chain seq x y z
N MET A 1 32.25 -34.73 -33.23
CA MET A 1 30.93 -34.13 -32.97
C MET A 1 30.59 -34.50 -31.54
N MET A 2 30.91 -33.60 -30.60
CA MET A 2 30.41 -33.73 -29.23
C MET A 2 28.90 -33.51 -29.28
N ASP A 3 28.14 -34.28 -28.51
CA ASP A 3 26.72 -34.05 -28.28
C ASP A 3 26.53 -32.61 -27.75
N ASP A 4 25.73 -31.77 -28.41
CA ASP A 4 25.53 -30.35 -28.04
C ASP A 4 25.05 -30.18 -26.58
N ARG A 5 24.45 -31.23 -25.99
CA ARG A 5 24.12 -31.30 -24.56
C ARG A 5 25.34 -31.15 -23.65
N SER A 6 26.52 -31.62 -24.09
CA SER A 6 27.76 -31.49 -23.33
C SER A 6 28.31 -30.06 -23.33
N TYR A 7 28.00 -29.26 -24.35
CA TYR A 7 28.58 -27.93 -24.50
C TYR A 7 27.94 -26.90 -23.57
N TYR A 8 26.60 -26.83 -23.49
CA TYR A 8 25.92 -25.94 -22.53
C TYR A 8 26.27 -26.27 -21.08
N SER A 9 26.28 -27.56 -20.74
CA SER A 9 26.70 -28.00 -19.41
C SER A 9 28.15 -27.60 -19.10
N THR A 10 29.02 -27.52 -20.12
CA THR A 10 30.39 -27.01 -19.99
C THR A 10 30.41 -25.51 -19.75
N MET A 11 29.56 -24.74 -20.43
CA MET A 11 29.44 -23.29 -20.17
C MET A 11 28.92 -22.99 -18.76
N LEU A 12 28.00 -23.79 -18.23
CA LEU A 12 27.61 -23.69 -16.82
C LEU A 12 28.75 -24.11 -15.86
N LYS A 13 29.65 -25.02 -16.27
CA LYS A 13 30.86 -25.32 -15.48
C LYS A 13 31.85 -24.17 -15.47
N VAL A 14 31.92 -23.37 -16.55
CA VAL A 14 32.67 -22.10 -16.55
C VAL A 14 32.12 -21.18 -15.47
N HIS A 15 30.80 -20.96 -15.46
CA HIS A 15 30.14 -20.14 -14.45
C HIS A 15 30.42 -20.66 -13.03
N LEU A 16 30.28 -21.97 -12.81
CA LEU A 16 30.59 -22.61 -11.53
C LEU A 16 32.07 -22.42 -11.12
N ALA A 17 33.02 -22.48 -12.05
CA ALA A 17 34.42 -22.18 -11.77
C ALA A 17 34.62 -20.72 -11.34
N GLN A 18 33.94 -19.77 -12.00
CA GLN A 18 33.97 -18.35 -11.64
C GLN A 18 33.35 -18.08 -10.28
N LEU A 19 32.24 -18.76 -9.95
CA LEU A 19 31.65 -18.74 -8.61
C LEU A 19 32.66 -19.23 -7.56
N ASN A 20 33.35 -20.33 -7.83
CA ASN A 20 34.40 -20.87 -6.95
C ASN A 20 35.72 -20.08 -6.96
N ASN A 21 35.79 -18.93 -7.64
CA ASN A 21 37.01 -18.15 -7.86
C ASN A 21 38.17 -18.92 -8.53
N ASP A 22 37.88 -20.00 -9.25
CA ASP A 22 38.84 -20.74 -10.07
C ASP A 22 38.90 -20.14 -11.49
N TYR A 23 39.46 -18.94 -11.58
CA TYR A 23 39.60 -18.23 -12.87
C TYR A 23 40.56 -18.95 -13.82
N SER A 24 41.52 -19.74 -13.31
CA SER A 24 42.39 -20.57 -14.16
C SER A 24 41.63 -21.68 -14.90
N ALA A 25 40.68 -22.35 -14.23
CA ALA A 25 39.80 -23.31 -14.89
C ALA A 25 38.80 -22.60 -15.83
N SER A 26 38.23 -21.46 -15.41
CA SER A 26 37.34 -20.66 -16.25
C SER A 26 38.01 -20.22 -17.56
N GLU A 27 39.22 -19.67 -17.50
CA GLU A 27 39.98 -19.23 -18.68
C GLU A 27 40.26 -20.39 -19.63
N ARG A 28 40.74 -21.52 -19.10
CA ARG A 28 41.02 -22.72 -19.90
C ARG A 28 39.77 -23.23 -20.61
N LEU A 29 38.64 -23.29 -19.90
CA LEU A 29 37.38 -23.78 -20.46
C LEU A 29 36.84 -22.83 -21.53
N LEU A 30 36.91 -21.52 -21.31
CA LEU A 30 36.51 -20.50 -22.29
C LEU A 30 37.34 -20.57 -23.58
N LEU A 31 38.67 -20.72 -23.46
CA LEU A 31 39.56 -20.82 -24.61
C LEU A 31 39.37 -22.13 -25.39
N ASN A 32 39.15 -23.24 -24.69
CA ASN A 32 38.97 -24.56 -25.32
C ASN A 32 37.59 -24.72 -25.99
N HIS A 33 36.60 -23.94 -25.57
CA HIS A 33 35.22 -24.01 -26.05
C HIS A 33 34.79 -22.64 -26.57
N MET A 34 35.60 -22.07 -27.45
CA MET A 34 35.21 -20.87 -28.19
C MET A 34 34.18 -21.28 -29.27
N PRO A 35 33.03 -20.58 -29.37
CA PRO A 35 31.96 -20.98 -30.27
C PRO A 35 32.30 -20.64 -31.73
N VAL A 36 31.74 -21.43 -32.64
CA VAL A 36 31.86 -21.25 -34.09
C VAL A 36 30.53 -20.73 -34.62
N LEU A 37 30.51 -19.45 -35.03
CA LEU A 37 29.27 -18.67 -35.28
C LEU A 37 28.31 -19.28 -36.32
N ASP A 38 28.83 -19.97 -37.34
CA ASP A 38 28.03 -20.59 -38.41
C ASP A 38 27.60 -22.03 -38.11
N ARG A 39 28.01 -22.58 -36.96
CA ARG A 39 27.76 -23.98 -36.58
C ARG A 39 27.04 -24.13 -35.26
N ASP A 40 27.42 -23.36 -34.26
CA ASP A 40 26.96 -23.52 -32.88
C ASP A 40 25.70 -22.69 -32.64
N SER A 41 24.79 -23.21 -31.80
CA SER A 41 23.53 -22.54 -31.48
C SER A 41 23.73 -21.20 -30.79
N ILE A 42 22.75 -20.29 -30.94
CA ILE A 42 22.81 -18.93 -30.38
C ILE A 42 22.97 -18.94 -28.86
N TYR A 43 22.34 -19.88 -28.16
CA TYR A 43 22.42 -19.95 -26.70
C TYR A 43 23.83 -20.31 -26.21
N LEU A 44 24.62 -21.02 -27.03
CA LEU A 44 26.03 -21.32 -26.74
C LEU A 44 26.91 -20.10 -26.93
N VAL A 45 26.71 -19.36 -28.03
CA VAL A 45 27.42 -18.09 -28.28
C VAL A 45 27.13 -17.09 -27.17
N ALA A 46 25.85 -16.94 -26.81
CA ALA A 46 25.42 -16.02 -25.76
C ALA A 46 26.00 -16.40 -24.40
N THR A 47 25.89 -17.67 -24.00
CA THR A 47 26.40 -18.10 -22.69
C THR A 47 27.92 -18.01 -22.61
N TRP A 48 28.64 -18.30 -23.70
CA TRP A 48 30.10 -18.13 -23.74
C TRP A 48 30.49 -16.66 -23.56
N LEU A 49 29.86 -15.75 -24.30
CA LEU A 49 30.14 -14.31 -24.21
C LEU A 49 29.80 -13.77 -22.82
N TRP A 50 28.66 -14.15 -22.26
CA TRP A 50 28.28 -13.79 -20.89
C TRP A 50 29.32 -14.25 -19.86
N ASN A 51 29.77 -15.50 -19.92
CA ASN A 51 30.84 -16.00 -19.04
C ASN A 51 32.17 -15.28 -19.27
N LEU A 52 32.54 -14.97 -20.51
CA LEU A 52 33.74 -14.20 -20.83
C LEU A 52 33.69 -12.82 -20.17
N GLN A 53 32.57 -12.12 -20.29
CA GLN A 53 32.38 -10.80 -19.68
C GLN A 53 32.45 -10.88 -18.16
N ASN A 54 31.77 -11.84 -17.54
CA ASN A 54 31.84 -12.07 -16.09
C ASN A 54 33.26 -12.36 -15.61
N HIS A 55 34.03 -13.13 -16.37
CA HIS A 55 35.43 -13.38 -16.07
C HIS A 55 36.23 -12.08 -16.07
N LEU A 56 36.14 -11.30 -17.15
CA LEU A 56 36.91 -10.05 -17.33
C LEU A 56 36.57 -8.96 -16.32
N LYS A 57 35.34 -9.00 -15.76
CA LYS A 57 34.88 -8.12 -14.68
C LYS A 57 35.60 -8.39 -13.37
N LYS A 58 35.85 -9.67 -13.04
CA LYS A 58 36.43 -10.10 -11.76
C LYS A 58 37.95 -10.28 -11.82
N ASP A 59 38.47 -10.90 -12.88
CA ASP A 59 39.91 -11.05 -13.11
C ASP A 59 40.39 -10.00 -14.12
N LYS A 60 41.04 -8.95 -13.59
CA LYS A 60 41.54 -7.85 -14.41
C LYS A 60 42.82 -8.20 -15.16
N GLU A 61 43.51 -9.30 -14.82
CA GLU A 61 44.85 -9.63 -15.30
C GLU A 61 44.91 -10.70 -16.40
N SER A 62 43.78 -11.36 -16.75
CA SER A 62 43.74 -12.36 -17.82
C SER A 62 44.05 -11.76 -19.21
N ALA A 63 45.32 -11.77 -19.59
CA ALA A 63 45.80 -11.21 -20.85
C ALA A 63 45.30 -11.99 -22.08
N ASN A 64 45.14 -13.32 -21.98
CA ASN A 64 44.73 -14.15 -23.12
C ASN A 64 43.27 -13.85 -23.51
N LEU A 65 42.36 -13.78 -22.54
CA LEU A 65 40.95 -13.50 -22.81
C LEU A 65 40.73 -12.06 -23.27
N ARG A 66 41.46 -11.08 -22.71
CA ARG A 66 41.41 -9.67 -23.16
C ARG A 66 41.90 -9.47 -24.60
N SER A 67 42.73 -10.39 -25.11
CA SER A 67 43.21 -10.33 -26.49
C SER A 67 42.19 -10.84 -27.53
N LEU A 68 41.10 -11.47 -27.08
CA LEU A 68 40.04 -11.97 -27.96
C LEU A 68 39.22 -10.82 -28.55
N GLN A 69 38.98 -10.88 -29.86
CA GLN A 69 38.04 -9.98 -30.53
C GLN A 69 36.61 -10.46 -30.30
N ILE A 70 35.85 -9.71 -29.50
CA ILE A 70 34.47 -10.07 -29.13
C ILE A 70 33.42 -9.56 -30.13
N ASP A 71 33.75 -8.53 -30.93
CA ASP A 71 32.81 -7.86 -31.85
C ASP A 71 32.08 -8.82 -32.82
N PRO A 72 32.72 -9.88 -33.39
CA PRO A 72 32.00 -10.85 -34.22
C PRO A 72 30.89 -11.59 -33.47
N TYR A 73 31.11 -11.94 -32.20
CA TYR A 73 30.11 -12.63 -31.37
C TYR A 73 28.98 -11.69 -30.99
N VAL A 74 29.31 -10.44 -30.61
CA VAL A 74 28.32 -9.40 -30.32
C VAL A 74 27.43 -9.15 -31.54
N THR A 75 28.04 -8.97 -32.72
CA THR A 75 27.34 -8.75 -33.99
C THR A 75 26.42 -9.94 -34.31
N PHE A 76 26.92 -11.16 -34.18
CA PHE A 76 26.12 -12.37 -34.40
C PHE A 76 24.89 -12.40 -33.50
N LEU A 77 25.03 -12.12 -32.20
CA LEU A 77 23.90 -12.11 -31.27
C LEU A 77 22.88 -11.03 -31.62
N VAL A 78 23.33 -9.81 -31.95
CA VAL A 78 22.46 -8.69 -32.34
C VAL A 78 21.69 -9.00 -33.63
N GLU A 79 22.31 -9.65 -34.61
CA GLU A 79 21.69 -9.96 -35.91
C GLU A 79 20.78 -11.19 -35.87
N ASN A 80 21.00 -12.13 -34.94
CA ASN A 80 20.37 -13.45 -34.99
C ASN A 80 19.41 -13.77 -33.83
N TRP A 81 19.24 -12.92 -32.82
CA TRP A 81 18.39 -13.26 -31.66
C TRP A 81 16.91 -13.52 -31.96
N LYS A 82 16.40 -13.03 -33.11
CA LYS A 82 15.05 -13.32 -33.63
C LYS A 82 14.97 -14.54 -34.55
N ASN A 83 16.09 -15.19 -34.85
CA ASN A 83 16.08 -16.38 -35.68
C ASN A 83 15.73 -17.60 -34.83
N PRO A 84 15.03 -18.61 -35.40
CA PRO A 84 14.68 -19.80 -34.66
C PRO A 84 15.91 -20.70 -34.51
N PHE A 85 16.18 -21.15 -33.28
CA PHE A 85 17.28 -22.03 -32.92
C PHE A 85 16.77 -23.17 -32.05
N ASP A 86 17.59 -24.20 -31.88
CA ASP A 86 17.37 -25.21 -30.85
C ASP A 86 17.50 -24.63 -29.44
N ARG A 87 16.93 -25.32 -28.45
CA ARG A 87 17.01 -24.99 -27.04
C ARG A 87 17.95 -25.91 -26.26
N VAL A 88 18.24 -25.54 -25.03
CA VAL A 88 19.15 -26.26 -24.11
C VAL A 88 18.83 -27.75 -23.89
N TRP A 89 17.59 -28.18 -24.16
CA TRP A 89 17.19 -29.58 -24.08
C TRP A 89 17.73 -30.45 -25.23
N ASN A 90 18.07 -29.83 -26.38
CA ASN A 90 18.47 -30.50 -27.62
C ASN A 90 17.54 -31.68 -27.95
N ASP A 91 16.24 -31.36 -28.07
CA ASP A 91 15.14 -32.27 -28.39
C ASP A 91 14.71 -32.18 -29.87
N GLY A 92 15.44 -31.39 -30.68
CA GLY A 92 15.19 -31.19 -32.10
C GLY A 92 14.11 -30.17 -32.44
N ARG A 93 13.54 -29.48 -31.44
CA ARG A 93 12.62 -28.35 -31.67
C ARG A 93 13.41 -27.09 -31.99
N ILE A 94 13.02 -26.40 -33.06
CA ILE A 94 13.66 -25.17 -33.54
C ILE A 94 12.60 -24.06 -33.46
N ASP A 95 12.81 -23.08 -32.58
CA ASP A 95 11.87 -21.97 -32.35
C ASP A 95 12.63 -20.77 -31.73
N ILE A 96 11.93 -19.67 -31.48
CA ILE A 96 12.44 -18.52 -30.74
C ILE A 96 12.13 -18.71 -29.25
N HIS A 97 13.04 -19.38 -28.54
CA HIS A 97 12.86 -19.73 -27.14
C HIS A 97 13.20 -18.57 -26.18
N VAL A 98 12.35 -18.34 -25.17
CA VAL A 98 12.59 -17.36 -24.10
C VAL A 98 13.91 -17.60 -23.38
N SER A 99 14.27 -18.87 -23.14
CA SER A 99 15.56 -19.24 -22.53
C SER A 99 16.75 -18.70 -23.33
N ASN A 100 16.69 -18.81 -24.66
CA ASN A 100 17.76 -18.38 -25.55
C ASN A 100 17.84 -16.85 -25.56
N ILE A 101 16.69 -16.18 -25.68
CA ILE A 101 16.59 -14.72 -25.63
C ILE A 101 17.14 -14.20 -24.30
N GLY A 102 16.81 -14.84 -23.18
CA GLY A 102 17.34 -14.47 -21.86
C GLY A 102 18.86 -14.53 -21.79
N MET A 103 19.48 -15.55 -22.39
CA MET A 103 20.94 -15.67 -22.47
C MET A 103 21.55 -14.58 -23.34
N VAL A 104 20.93 -14.27 -24.49
CA VAL A 104 21.37 -13.17 -25.37
C VAL A 104 21.32 -11.86 -24.61
N HIS A 105 20.20 -11.57 -23.95
CA HIS A 105 20.01 -10.37 -23.12
C HIS A 105 21.14 -10.21 -22.11
N ALA A 106 21.44 -11.27 -21.34
CA ALA A 106 22.50 -11.24 -20.33
C ALA A 106 23.89 -10.98 -20.93
N ALA A 107 24.20 -11.64 -22.05
CA ALA A 107 25.49 -11.48 -22.72
C ALA A 107 25.68 -10.05 -23.22
N LEU A 108 24.66 -9.46 -23.84
CA LEU A 108 24.67 -8.08 -24.30
C LEU A 108 24.72 -7.10 -23.11
N LEU A 109 23.98 -7.36 -22.04
CA LEU A 109 23.95 -6.52 -20.84
C LEU A 109 25.31 -6.47 -20.13
N GLU A 110 25.95 -7.61 -19.88
CA GLU A 110 27.29 -7.63 -19.28
C GLU A 110 28.35 -7.04 -20.22
N THR A 111 28.21 -7.24 -21.54
CA THR A 111 29.11 -6.59 -22.52
C THR A 111 28.97 -5.07 -22.48
N LYS A 112 27.72 -4.56 -22.45
CA LYS A 112 27.42 -3.13 -22.31
C LYS A 112 28.06 -2.58 -21.04
N ASN A 113 27.86 -3.24 -19.90
CA ASN A 113 28.33 -2.78 -18.60
C ASN A 113 29.86 -2.83 -18.45
N ASN A 114 30.54 -3.81 -19.05
CA ASN A 114 32.00 -3.95 -18.93
C ASN A 114 32.80 -3.18 -19.97
N SER A 115 32.23 -2.98 -21.17
CA SER A 115 32.93 -2.39 -22.33
C SER A 115 32.36 -1.03 -22.76
N ASN A 116 31.41 -0.47 -22.00
CA ASN A 116 30.73 0.80 -22.28
C ASN A 116 30.12 0.89 -23.69
N GLN A 117 29.66 -0.24 -24.25
CA GLN A 117 29.03 -0.30 -25.57
C GLN A 117 27.54 0.04 -25.49
N TYR A 118 27.19 1.29 -25.19
CA TYR A 118 25.80 1.73 -24.99
C TYR A 118 24.88 1.51 -26.21
N ALA A 119 25.44 1.40 -27.42
CA ALA A 119 24.68 1.02 -28.61
C ALA A 119 23.93 -0.32 -28.47
N LEU A 120 24.39 -1.23 -27.60
CA LEU A 120 23.73 -2.51 -27.33
C LEU A 120 22.41 -2.36 -26.57
N GLN A 121 22.17 -1.22 -25.89
CA GLN A 121 20.93 -1.00 -25.14
C GLN A 121 19.70 -1.10 -26.04
N LYS A 122 19.79 -0.65 -27.30
CA LYS A 122 18.70 -0.76 -28.27
C LYS A 122 18.22 -2.20 -28.42
N THR A 123 19.15 -3.11 -28.71
CA THR A 123 18.84 -4.54 -28.90
C THR A 123 18.31 -5.17 -27.61
N ILE A 124 18.87 -4.80 -26.45
CA ILE A 124 18.39 -5.27 -25.13
C ILE A 124 16.92 -4.86 -24.91
N THR A 125 16.57 -3.63 -25.26
CA THR A 125 15.21 -3.12 -25.17
C THR A 125 14.26 -3.79 -26.16
N GLU A 126 14.70 -3.98 -27.41
CA GLU A 126 13.93 -4.73 -28.42
C GLU A 126 13.66 -6.18 -28.00
N ILE A 127 14.63 -6.83 -27.33
CA ILE A 127 14.48 -8.16 -26.76
C ILE A 127 13.35 -8.18 -25.72
N ARG A 128 13.37 -7.26 -24.75
CA ARG A 128 12.33 -7.20 -23.71
C ARG A 128 10.95 -6.97 -24.31
N ASP A 129 10.83 -5.99 -25.21
CA ASP A 129 9.57 -5.66 -25.87
C ASP A 129 9.02 -6.86 -26.67
N PHE A 130 9.88 -7.56 -27.42
CA PHE A 130 9.47 -8.76 -28.15
C PHE A 130 8.87 -9.85 -27.25
N VAL A 131 9.43 -10.05 -26.06
CA VAL A 131 8.91 -11.06 -25.13
C VAL A 131 7.52 -10.68 -24.61
N PHE A 132 7.32 -9.42 -24.22
CA PHE A 132 5.99 -8.94 -23.80
C PHE A 132 4.96 -9.02 -24.93
N ASP A 133 5.36 -8.67 -26.17
CA ASP A 133 4.45 -8.61 -27.30
C ASP A 133 4.10 -9.98 -27.90
N SER A 134 5.02 -10.94 -27.85
CA SER A 134 4.91 -12.19 -28.64
C SER A 134 4.86 -13.46 -27.79
N LEU A 135 5.37 -13.43 -26.55
CA LEU A 135 5.62 -14.62 -25.73
C LEU A 135 4.85 -14.60 -24.40
N LEU A 136 3.73 -13.89 -24.35
CA LEU A 136 2.76 -13.94 -23.25
C LEU A 136 1.45 -14.61 -23.67
N SER A 137 0.80 -15.29 -22.72
CA SER A 137 -0.56 -15.83 -22.86
C SER A 137 -1.21 -16.00 -21.50
N GLY A 138 -2.41 -15.47 -21.31
CA GLY A 138 -3.15 -15.57 -20.05
C GLY A 138 -2.40 -15.01 -18.83
N GLY A 139 -1.54 -14.00 -19.03
CA GLY A 139 -0.68 -13.45 -17.98
C GLY A 139 0.54 -14.30 -17.63
N MET A 140 0.80 -15.38 -18.37
CA MET A 140 1.98 -16.24 -18.22
C MET A 140 2.99 -15.98 -19.34
N LEU A 141 4.27 -16.06 -18.99
CA LEU A 141 5.39 -16.19 -19.92
C LEU A 141 5.44 -17.58 -20.56
N LEU A 142 5.44 -17.62 -21.89
CA LEU A 142 5.49 -18.83 -22.71
C LEU A 142 6.92 -19.29 -22.98
N ASN A 143 7.08 -20.54 -23.43
CA ASN A 143 8.39 -21.09 -23.77
C ASN A 143 8.94 -20.54 -25.10
N ALA A 144 8.10 -20.48 -26.14
CA ALA A 144 8.50 -20.06 -27.48
C ALA A 144 7.32 -19.53 -28.31
N LEU A 145 7.58 -19.14 -29.56
CA LEU A 145 6.61 -18.47 -30.43
C LEU A 145 5.55 -19.44 -30.97
N GLU A 146 5.99 -20.59 -31.51
CA GLU A 146 5.11 -21.65 -31.99
C GLU A 146 4.77 -22.64 -30.86
N ASP A 147 5.77 -23.02 -30.06
CA ASP A 147 5.61 -23.86 -28.87
C ASP A 147 5.15 -23.03 -27.66
N ARG A 148 3.84 -22.75 -27.63
CA ARG A 148 3.16 -21.90 -26.63
C ARG A 148 2.88 -22.61 -25.28
N GLU A 149 3.59 -23.69 -24.95
CA GLU A 149 3.54 -24.30 -23.61
C GLU A 149 4.47 -23.56 -22.63
N VAL A 150 4.33 -23.82 -21.33
CA VAL A 150 5.35 -23.43 -20.33
C VAL A 150 6.38 -24.55 -20.19
N SER A 151 7.65 -24.20 -19.98
CA SER A 151 8.74 -25.18 -19.87
C SER A 151 9.76 -24.74 -18.81
N PRO A 152 10.40 -25.67 -18.06
CA PRO A 152 11.32 -25.30 -16.98
C PRO A 152 12.54 -24.47 -17.40
N ASP A 153 12.99 -24.57 -18.66
CA ASP A 153 14.09 -23.76 -19.20
C ASP A 153 13.76 -22.28 -19.34
N ILE A 154 12.49 -21.85 -19.26
CA ILE A 154 12.12 -20.43 -19.11
C ILE A 154 12.83 -19.82 -17.89
N GLN A 155 13.13 -20.63 -16.87
CA GLN A 155 13.84 -20.18 -15.67
C GLN A 155 15.27 -19.75 -15.96
N ALA A 156 15.85 -20.15 -17.10
CA ALA A 156 17.11 -19.58 -17.59
C ALA A 156 16.98 -18.06 -17.82
N ALA A 157 15.86 -17.59 -18.36
CA ALA A 157 15.62 -16.15 -18.53
C ALA A 157 15.49 -15.39 -17.20
N VAL A 158 15.34 -16.09 -16.09
CA VAL A 158 15.37 -15.51 -14.74
C VAL A 158 16.79 -15.62 -14.17
N LEU A 159 17.34 -16.83 -14.10
CA LEU A 159 18.65 -17.11 -13.56
C LEU A 159 19.45 -18.08 -14.43
N PRO A 160 20.77 -17.91 -14.55
CA PRO A 160 21.58 -16.80 -14.04
C PRO A 160 21.51 -15.53 -14.92
N TYR A 161 20.65 -15.50 -15.94
CA TYR A 161 20.75 -14.53 -17.04
C TYR A 161 19.91 -13.25 -16.85
N GLY A 162 18.89 -13.24 -15.99
CA GLY A 162 18.29 -12.01 -15.48
C GLY A 162 17.57 -11.11 -16.50
N LEU A 163 16.83 -11.70 -17.44
CA LEU A 163 15.85 -10.95 -18.25
C LEU A 163 14.61 -10.56 -17.44
N PHE A 164 14.22 -11.43 -16.50
CA PHE A 164 13.12 -11.23 -15.55
C PHE A 164 13.59 -11.47 -14.12
N SER A 165 12.92 -10.83 -13.16
CA SER A 165 13.06 -11.14 -11.74
C SER A 165 12.12 -12.30 -11.36
N PRO A 166 12.45 -13.14 -10.37
CA PRO A 166 11.56 -14.23 -9.97
C PRO A 166 10.24 -13.75 -9.36
N GLU A 167 10.15 -12.48 -8.97
CA GLU A 167 8.96 -11.79 -8.48
C GLU A 167 8.06 -11.25 -9.60
N ASP A 168 8.53 -11.17 -10.85
CA ASP A 168 7.71 -10.67 -11.96
C ASP A 168 6.47 -11.55 -12.09
N LEU A 169 5.28 -10.93 -12.06
CA LEU A 169 4.00 -11.66 -11.99
C LEU A 169 3.86 -12.68 -13.13
N ILE A 170 4.30 -12.33 -14.35
CA ILE A 170 4.30 -13.23 -15.50
C ILE A 170 5.16 -14.48 -15.30
N VAL A 171 6.26 -14.37 -14.55
CA VAL A 171 7.13 -15.50 -14.19
C VAL A 171 6.50 -16.30 -13.05
N VAL A 172 5.92 -15.63 -12.05
CA VAL A 172 5.23 -16.28 -10.93
C VAL A 172 4.09 -17.17 -11.43
N GLU A 173 3.25 -16.67 -12.34
CA GLU A 173 2.15 -17.43 -12.94
C GLU A 173 2.66 -18.58 -13.80
N SER A 174 3.69 -18.37 -14.62
CA SER A 174 4.32 -19.44 -15.40
C SER A 174 4.89 -20.54 -14.52
N VAL A 175 5.60 -20.18 -13.44
CA VAL A 175 6.16 -21.16 -12.50
C VAL A 175 5.05 -21.86 -11.73
N ALA A 176 3.98 -21.19 -11.33
CA ALA A 176 2.83 -21.84 -10.70
C ALA A 176 2.19 -22.89 -11.63
N GLN A 177 2.08 -22.59 -12.92
CA GLN A 177 1.62 -23.54 -13.92
C GLN A 177 2.61 -24.70 -14.11
N ILE A 178 3.93 -24.43 -14.14
CA ILE A 178 4.97 -25.46 -14.14
C ILE A 178 4.85 -26.34 -12.88
N GLU A 179 4.71 -25.77 -11.69
CA GLU A 179 4.49 -26.50 -10.42
C GLU A 179 3.23 -27.38 -10.45
N LYS A 180 2.13 -26.86 -11.00
CA LYS A 180 0.87 -27.60 -11.17
C LYS A 180 1.04 -28.80 -12.12
N GLN A 181 1.82 -28.64 -13.19
CA GLN A 181 2.17 -29.76 -14.08
C GLN A 181 3.03 -30.82 -13.37
N LEU A 182 3.77 -30.45 -12.32
CA LEU A 182 4.70 -31.33 -11.60
C LEU A 182 4.09 -32.09 -10.43
N THR A 183 2.85 -31.77 -10.03
CA THR A 183 2.21 -32.32 -8.82
C THR A 183 1.38 -33.58 -9.06
N THR A 184 1.41 -34.20 -10.24
CA THR A 184 0.73 -35.49 -10.47
C THR A 184 1.50 -36.68 -9.87
N LYS A 185 1.22 -36.94 -8.59
CA LYS A 185 1.31 -38.21 -7.82
C LYS A 185 2.58 -39.08 -7.84
N LYS A 186 3.71 -38.70 -8.45
CA LYS A 186 5.06 -39.26 -8.15
C LYS A 186 6.25 -38.28 -8.27
N GLY A 187 6.01 -37.00 -8.57
CA GLY A 187 6.96 -35.93 -8.29
C GLY A 187 8.15 -35.78 -9.25
N VAL A 188 7.98 -35.88 -10.58
CA VAL A 188 8.98 -35.41 -11.55
C VAL A 188 8.37 -35.05 -12.91
N PHE A 189 9.02 -34.12 -13.62
CA PHE A 189 8.72 -33.71 -15.00
C PHE A 189 9.11 -34.72 -16.09
N GLU A 190 8.24 -34.82 -17.09
CA GLU A 190 8.53 -35.17 -18.48
C GLU A 190 8.96 -33.90 -19.24
N ALA A 191 10.23 -33.73 -19.66
CA ALA A 191 10.62 -32.59 -20.54
C ALA A 191 9.65 -32.50 -21.73
N SER A 192 9.12 -31.33 -22.15
CA SER A 192 8.10 -31.31 -23.23
C SER A 192 8.57 -32.17 -24.42
N GLY A 193 7.91 -33.31 -24.66
CA GLY A 193 8.33 -34.36 -25.60
C GLY A 193 9.08 -35.59 -25.04
N GLN A 194 9.28 -35.76 -23.73
CA GLN A 194 10.00 -36.89 -23.10
C GLN A 194 9.10 -37.68 -22.15
N ASN A 195 8.94 -38.98 -22.37
CA ASN A 195 8.12 -39.86 -21.50
C ASN A 195 8.79 -40.26 -20.15
N ARG A 196 9.70 -39.44 -19.59
CA ARG A 196 10.49 -39.75 -18.38
C ARG A 196 10.85 -38.53 -17.52
N GLU A 197 11.00 -38.81 -16.23
CA GLU A 197 11.46 -37.94 -15.13
C GLU A 197 12.83 -37.24 -15.40
N SER A 198 12.94 -35.91 -15.22
CA SER A 198 14.18 -35.11 -15.48
C SER A 198 14.81 -34.43 -14.24
N SER A 199 16.06 -34.78 -13.93
CA SER A 199 16.90 -34.15 -12.89
C SER A 199 17.13 -32.66 -13.15
N ALA A 200 17.48 -32.29 -14.39
CA ALA A 200 17.78 -30.91 -14.76
C ALA A 200 16.56 -29.97 -14.66
N ALA A 201 15.38 -30.43 -15.09
CA ALA A 201 14.14 -29.65 -14.98
C ALA A 201 13.78 -29.36 -13.52
N THR A 202 14.00 -30.33 -12.64
CA THR A 202 13.77 -30.21 -11.20
C THR A 202 14.79 -29.27 -10.56
N ALA A 203 16.06 -29.35 -10.97
CA ALA A 203 17.11 -28.45 -10.50
C ALA A 203 16.83 -26.98 -10.88
N TRP A 204 16.29 -26.70 -12.06
CA TRP A 204 15.88 -25.33 -12.43
C TRP A 204 14.90 -24.74 -11.41
N LEU A 205 13.87 -25.50 -10.98
CA LEU A 205 12.89 -25.00 -10.00
C LEU A 205 13.50 -24.76 -8.64
N SER A 206 14.42 -25.63 -8.24
CA SER A 206 15.22 -25.40 -7.04
C SER A 206 15.96 -24.07 -7.12
N LEU A 207 16.58 -23.77 -8.27
CA LEU A 207 17.28 -22.52 -8.48
C LEU A 207 16.35 -21.30 -8.47
N TYR A 208 15.18 -21.38 -9.11
CA TYR A 208 14.16 -20.32 -9.06
C TYR A 208 13.68 -20.02 -7.63
N PHE A 209 13.33 -21.04 -6.86
CA PHE A 209 12.87 -20.83 -5.48
C PHE A 209 13.98 -20.40 -4.53
N LEU A 210 15.23 -20.80 -4.82
CA LEU A 210 16.39 -20.30 -4.09
C LEU A 210 16.51 -18.78 -4.28
N GLU A 211 16.32 -18.30 -5.52
CA GLU A 211 16.34 -16.88 -5.85
C GLU A 211 15.21 -16.08 -5.24
N LYS A 212 13.99 -16.62 -5.29
CA LYS A 212 12.81 -16.03 -4.64
C LYS A 212 12.95 -15.94 -3.11
N GLY A 213 14.03 -16.50 -2.55
CA GLY A 213 14.27 -16.60 -1.12
C GLY A 213 13.29 -17.56 -0.44
N ASN A 214 12.67 -18.48 -1.18
CA ASN A 214 11.85 -19.56 -0.65
C ASN A 214 12.73 -20.81 -0.49
N LEU A 215 13.56 -20.78 0.55
CA LEU A 215 14.56 -21.82 0.82
C LEU A 215 13.90 -23.20 0.98
N ASP A 216 12.70 -23.27 1.58
CA ASP A 216 11.98 -24.53 1.76
C ASP A 216 11.70 -25.23 0.42
N LYS A 217 11.04 -24.52 -0.52
CA LYS A 217 10.76 -25.06 -1.86
C LYS A 217 12.04 -25.33 -2.64
N ALA A 218 13.02 -24.42 -2.55
CA ALA A 218 14.31 -24.56 -3.24
C ALA A 218 14.99 -25.89 -2.90
N ASN A 219 15.00 -26.23 -1.61
CA ASN A 219 15.63 -27.45 -1.12
C ASN A 219 14.84 -28.71 -1.44
N THR A 220 13.51 -28.65 -1.35
CA THR A 220 12.63 -29.75 -1.75
C THR A 220 12.97 -30.22 -3.17
N TYR A 221 13.00 -29.26 -4.11
CA TYR A 221 13.34 -29.57 -5.50
C TYR A 221 14.79 -30.01 -5.68
N LEU A 222 15.74 -29.50 -4.89
CA LEU A 222 17.14 -29.95 -4.95
C LEU A 222 17.28 -31.42 -4.57
N GLU A 223 16.66 -31.85 -3.48
CA GLU A 223 16.72 -33.25 -3.04
C GLU A 223 16.02 -34.19 -4.04
N MET A 224 14.91 -33.74 -4.62
CA MET A 224 14.26 -34.45 -5.73
C MET A 224 15.20 -34.59 -6.93
N ALA A 225 15.88 -33.51 -7.34
CA ALA A 225 16.85 -33.54 -8.44
C ALA A 225 18.02 -34.50 -8.15
N ARG A 226 18.56 -34.51 -6.93
CA ARG A 226 19.63 -35.44 -6.49
C ARG A 226 19.19 -36.90 -6.57
N LYS A 227 17.99 -37.22 -6.08
CA LYS A 227 17.41 -38.57 -6.16
C LYS A 227 17.24 -39.04 -7.61
N LEU A 228 17.02 -38.14 -8.54
CA LEU A 228 16.91 -38.45 -9.96
C LEU A 228 18.26 -38.61 -10.64
N GLN A 229 19.25 -37.79 -10.27
CA GLN A 229 20.61 -37.89 -10.80
C GLN A 229 21.22 -39.27 -10.54
N THR A 230 20.95 -39.86 -9.38
CA THR A 230 21.41 -41.22 -9.06
C THR A 230 20.73 -42.31 -9.89
N LYS A 231 19.58 -42.03 -10.50
CA LYS A 231 18.84 -42.95 -11.38
C LYS A 231 19.14 -42.71 -12.87
N GLN A 232 19.49 -41.48 -13.26
CA GLN A 232 19.77 -41.07 -14.63
C GLN A 232 20.92 -40.06 -14.65
N ALA A 233 22.08 -40.46 -15.20
CA ALA A 233 23.20 -39.55 -15.38
C ALA A 233 22.88 -38.50 -16.45
N CYS A 234 22.81 -37.22 -16.06
CA CYS A 234 22.61 -36.06 -16.92
C CYS A 234 23.60 -34.96 -16.55
N SER A 235 24.50 -34.57 -17.46
CA SER A 235 25.54 -33.57 -17.20
C SER A 235 24.99 -32.18 -16.84
N LEU A 236 23.82 -31.82 -17.38
CA LEU A 236 23.15 -30.55 -17.09
C LEU A 236 22.56 -30.54 -15.67
N GLY A 237 21.92 -31.63 -15.24
CA GLY A 237 21.43 -31.76 -13.87
C GLY A 237 22.55 -31.70 -12.84
N GLU A 238 23.67 -32.38 -13.13
CA GLU A 238 24.89 -32.34 -12.32
C GLU A 238 25.40 -30.91 -12.08
N VAL A 239 25.63 -30.15 -13.15
CA VAL A 239 26.19 -28.79 -12.99
C VAL A 239 25.21 -27.82 -12.34
N LEU A 240 23.90 -27.93 -12.63
CA LEU A 240 22.89 -27.12 -11.97
C LEU A 240 22.82 -27.42 -10.46
N ILE A 241 22.87 -28.70 -10.07
CA ILE A 241 22.94 -29.11 -8.67
C ILE A 241 24.17 -28.51 -7.98
N GLU A 242 25.35 -28.48 -8.64
CA GLU A 242 26.55 -27.85 -8.08
C GLU A 242 26.46 -26.33 -8.00
N ILE A 243 25.84 -25.65 -8.99
CA ILE A 243 25.56 -24.21 -8.93
C ILE A 243 24.60 -23.89 -7.78
N ILE A 244 23.53 -24.66 -7.64
CA ILE A 244 22.58 -24.55 -6.53
C ILE A 244 23.33 -24.78 -5.23
N LYS A 245 24.17 -25.81 -5.12
CA LYS A 245 25.01 -26.05 -3.94
C LYS A 245 25.94 -24.89 -3.63
N TYR A 246 26.54 -24.24 -4.64
CA TYR A 246 27.35 -23.04 -4.41
C TYR A 246 26.52 -21.88 -3.88
N TYR A 247 25.39 -21.57 -4.53
CA TYR A 247 24.49 -20.52 -4.07
C TYR A 247 23.87 -20.83 -2.71
N GLN A 248 23.69 -22.12 -2.43
CA GLN A 248 23.36 -22.63 -1.14
C GLN A 248 24.53 -22.58 -0.18
N ALA A 249 25.79 -22.75 -0.61
CA ALA A 249 26.99 -22.70 0.23
C ALA A 249 27.24 -21.28 0.73
N ASP A 250 26.99 -20.28 -0.12
CA ASP A 250 26.86 -18.87 0.26
C ASP A 250 25.73 -18.63 1.28
N THR A 251 24.79 -19.58 1.41
CA THR A 251 23.70 -19.60 2.40
C THR A 251 23.78 -20.74 3.44
N PHE A 252 24.80 -21.61 3.40
CA PHE A 252 24.87 -22.82 4.24
C PHE A 252 25.64 -22.46 5.49
N ARG A 253 24.86 -22.37 6.55
CA ARG A 253 25.32 -22.65 7.90
C ARG A 253 25.41 -24.17 8.05
N GLU A 254 26.29 -24.65 8.92
CA GLU A 254 26.37 -26.05 9.37
C GLU A 254 25.00 -26.58 9.82
N LEU A 255 24.86 -27.89 10.05
CA LEU A 255 23.63 -28.46 10.65
C LEU A 255 23.21 -27.57 11.83
N GLN A 256 22.02 -26.99 11.76
CA GLN A 256 21.58 -25.97 12.70
C GLN A 256 20.10 -26.13 13.02
N ILE A 257 19.71 -25.53 14.14
CA ILE A 257 18.32 -25.35 14.51
C ILE A 257 17.95 -23.88 14.31
N ILE A 258 16.95 -23.64 13.45
CA ILE A 258 16.42 -22.32 13.15
C ILE A 258 15.18 -22.10 14.00
N HIS A 259 15.28 -21.16 14.93
CA HIS A 259 14.15 -20.63 15.69
C HIS A 259 14.29 -19.11 15.74
N LYS A 260 13.23 -18.39 15.38
CA LYS A 260 13.19 -16.93 15.40
C LYS A 260 12.04 -16.52 16.31
N PRO A 261 12.27 -16.28 17.62
CA PRO A 261 11.18 -16.09 18.58
C PRO A 261 10.12 -15.06 18.16
N TYR A 262 10.56 -13.99 17.51
CA TYR A 262 9.73 -12.87 17.04
C TYR A 262 9.45 -12.90 15.53
N GLY A 263 10.11 -13.81 14.78
CA GLY A 263 10.07 -13.82 13.31
C GLY A 263 10.41 -12.46 12.71
N ASN A 264 9.47 -11.90 11.94
CA ASN A 264 9.53 -10.54 11.41
C ASN A 264 8.64 -9.55 12.20
N GLU A 265 7.98 -10.00 13.27
CA GLU A 265 6.97 -9.24 14.03
C GLU A 265 5.80 -8.74 13.16
N ASN A 266 5.48 -9.49 12.10
CA ASN A 266 4.23 -9.32 11.36
C ASN A 266 3.09 -9.92 12.18
N ILE A 267 2.16 -9.06 12.62
CA ILE A 267 1.05 -9.44 13.50
C ILE A 267 -0.02 -10.29 12.81
N TYR A 268 -0.06 -10.27 11.48
CA TYR A 268 -1.08 -10.95 10.68
C TYR A 268 -0.59 -12.27 10.08
N GLU A 269 0.72 -12.37 9.82
CA GLU A 269 1.33 -13.51 9.13
C GLU A 269 2.55 -14.03 9.92
N PRO A 270 2.34 -14.72 11.05
CA PRO A 270 3.43 -15.24 11.87
C PRO A 270 4.19 -16.37 11.15
N GLN A 271 5.52 -16.37 11.28
CA GLN A 271 6.40 -17.39 10.73
C GLN A 271 6.30 -18.72 11.48
N LEU A 272 6.62 -19.81 10.79
CA LEU A 272 6.49 -21.18 11.30
C LEU A 272 7.35 -21.46 12.54
N THR A 273 8.48 -20.76 12.69
CA THR A 273 9.48 -20.96 13.74
C THR A 273 9.43 -19.88 14.83
N GLU A 274 8.31 -19.17 14.95
CA GLU A 274 8.08 -18.18 16.01
C GLU A 274 7.68 -18.81 17.35
N ARG A 275 7.87 -18.02 18.42
CA ARG A 275 7.30 -18.28 19.74
C ARG A 275 5.92 -17.61 19.81
N ASN A 276 4.89 -18.31 20.25
CA ASN A 276 3.55 -17.73 20.38
C ASN A 276 2.97 -17.98 21.78
N PRO A 277 2.56 -16.94 22.52
CA PRO A 277 2.72 -15.52 22.19
C PRO A 277 4.20 -15.09 22.14
N HIS A 278 4.53 -14.03 21.39
CA HIS A 278 5.90 -13.49 21.36
C HIS A 278 6.40 -13.11 22.76
N TYR A 279 5.50 -12.57 23.59
CA TYR A 279 5.75 -12.12 24.95
C TYR A 279 4.77 -12.83 25.91
N PRO A 280 5.14 -14.00 26.45
CA PRO A 280 4.24 -14.79 27.29
C PRO A 280 3.95 -14.14 28.64
N ALA A 281 2.70 -14.27 29.10
CA ALA A 281 2.34 -13.93 30.47
C ALA A 281 2.47 -15.13 31.43
N VAL A 282 2.50 -14.85 32.73
CA VAL A 282 2.35 -15.84 33.80
C VAL A 282 1.07 -16.64 33.55
N ASP A 283 1.17 -17.95 33.81
CA ASP A 283 0.10 -18.93 33.60
C ASP A 283 -0.37 -19.10 32.13
N GLU A 284 0.34 -18.54 31.16
CA GLU A 284 0.04 -18.68 29.74
C GLU A 284 0.91 -19.78 29.09
N PRO A 285 0.30 -20.78 28.41
CA PRO A 285 1.08 -21.75 27.66
C PRO A 285 1.79 -21.07 26.48
N THR A 286 3.07 -21.40 26.28
CA THR A 286 3.87 -20.81 25.20
C THR A 286 4.21 -21.85 24.16
N ARG A 287 3.66 -21.72 22.96
CA ARG A 287 4.05 -22.55 21.82
C ARG A 287 5.43 -22.10 21.34
N VAL A 288 6.32 -23.05 21.12
CA VAL A 288 7.61 -22.81 20.46
C VAL A 288 7.76 -23.77 19.30
N ALA A 289 8.41 -23.33 18.23
CA ALA A 289 8.66 -24.15 17.06
C ALA A 289 10.04 -23.88 16.48
N CYS A 290 10.71 -24.93 16.04
CA CYS A 290 12.01 -24.83 15.39
C CYS A 290 12.03 -25.66 14.11
N GLN A 291 12.90 -25.27 13.20
CA GLN A 291 13.22 -26.02 11.99
C GLN A 291 14.64 -26.57 12.13
N VAL A 292 14.85 -27.84 11.83
CA VAL A 292 16.21 -28.39 11.68
C VAL A 292 16.63 -28.31 10.23
N TRP A 293 17.85 -27.83 9.99
CA TRP A 293 18.38 -27.63 8.66
C TRP A 293 19.80 -28.21 8.52
N PRO A 294 20.09 -29.08 7.53
CA PRO A 294 19.15 -29.72 6.61
C PRO A 294 18.20 -30.69 7.31
N ALA A 295 16.99 -30.89 6.76
CA ALA A 295 15.95 -31.71 7.37
C ALA A 295 16.24 -33.22 7.26
N GLY A 296 15.88 -33.98 8.30
CA GLY A 296 15.92 -35.46 8.26
C GLY A 296 17.20 -36.08 8.79
N GLU A 297 18.13 -35.25 9.27
CA GLU A 297 19.25 -35.74 10.08
C GLU A 297 18.78 -36.17 11.47
N GLU A 298 17.72 -35.54 12.00
CA GLU A 298 17.19 -35.76 13.34
C GLU A 298 15.95 -36.69 13.36
N ASP A 299 15.86 -37.54 14.38
CA ASP A 299 14.66 -38.33 14.72
C ASP A 299 13.98 -37.86 16.01
N GLN A 300 14.61 -36.93 16.75
CA GLN A 300 14.06 -36.34 17.97
C GLN A 300 14.57 -34.90 18.18
N ILE A 301 13.70 -34.04 18.70
CA ILE A 301 14.08 -32.72 19.26
C ILE A 301 13.70 -32.68 20.75
N LEU A 302 14.66 -32.34 21.60
CA LEU A 302 14.42 -32.03 23.01
C LEU A 302 14.34 -30.51 23.17
N LEU A 303 13.29 -30.04 23.85
CA LEU A 303 13.17 -28.66 24.31
C LEU A 303 13.57 -28.63 25.79
N THR A 304 14.59 -27.85 26.13
CA THR A 304 15.02 -27.67 27.51
C THR A 304 14.77 -26.24 27.93
N VAL A 305 14.03 -26.04 29.02
CA VAL A 305 13.75 -24.73 29.62
C VAL A 305 14.50 -24.63 30.94
N ARG A 306 15.13 -23.48 31.20
CA ARG A 306 15.89 -23.22 32.42
C ARG A 306 15.48 -21.90 33.06
N SER A 307 15.64 -21.83 34.38
CA SER A 307 15.66 -20.60 35.16
C SER A 307 16.84 -20.65 36.11
N ASP A 308 17.55 -19.54 36.28
CA ASP A 308 18.68 -19.44 37.24
C ASP A 308 19.78 -20.52 37.07
N GLY A 309 19.84 -21.15 35.89
CA GLY A 309 20.76 -22.24 35.55
C GLY A 309 20.20 -23.65 35.78
N ASP A 310 19.10 -23.78 36.52
CA ASP A 310 18.43 -25.07 36.79
C ASP A 310 17.44 -25.42 35.68
N GLU A 311 17.46 -26.69 35.26
CA GLU A 311 16.51 -27.23 34.29
C GLU A 311 15.12 -27.41 34.92
N ILE A 312 14.11 -26.91 34.23
CA ILE A 312 12.71 -27.00 34.63
C ILE A 312 11.99 -27.92 33.64
N ILE A 313 11.54 -29.09 34.11
CA ILE A 313 10.80 -30.05 33.29
C ILE A 313 9.31 -29.63 33.28
N GLN A 314 8.98 -28.68 32.40
CA GLN A 314 7.60 -28.23 32.13
C GLN A 314 7.40 -27.96 30.64
N CYS A 315 7.74 -28.91 29.78
CA CYS A 315 7.52 -28.82 28.34
C CYS A 315 6.85 -30.08 27.79
N SER A 316 6.05 -29.91 26.73
CA SER A 316 5.50 -31.04 25.98
C SER A 316 6.59 -31.72 25.15
N GLU A 317 6.34 -32.95 24.70
CA GLU A 317 7.13 -33.54 23.62
C GLU A 317 7.09 -32.65 22.38
N MET A 318 8.24 -32.50 21.72
CA MET A 318 8.33 -31.82 20.44
C MET A 318 7.80 -32.75 19.36
N ASN A 319 6.72 -32.35 18.73
CA ASN A 319 6.08 -33.14 17.70
C ASN A 319 6.52 -32.65 16.32
N LYS A 320 7.01 -33.57 15.50
CA LYS A 320 7.31 -33.30 14.09
C LYS A 320 6.00 -33.03 13.35
N LYS A 321 5.81 -31.81 12.90
CA LYS A 321 4.75 -31.47 11.95
C LYS A 321 5.35 -31.55 10.56
N TYR A 322 5.10 -32.68 9.87
CA TYR A 322 5.46 -32.77 8.46
C TYR A 322 4.50 -31.88 7.67
N ILE A 323 5.00 -30.77 7.13
CA ILE A 323 4.27 -29.98 6.16
C ILE A 323 4.53 -30.67 4.82
N GLN A 324 3.54 -31.45 4.37
CA GLN A 324 3.62 -32.41 3.27
C GLN A 324 4.12 -31.82 1.92
N ASP A 325 4.12 -30.49 1.78
CA ASP A 325 4.50 -29.73 0.59
C ASP A 325 5.88 -29.03 0.65
N LYS A 326 6.66 -29.15 1.75
CA LYS A 326 7.88 -28.31 1.93
C LYS A 326 9.19 -29.02 2.28
N ASP A 327 9.20 -30.35 2.47
CA ASP A 327 10.38 -31.16 2.84
C ASP A 327 11.26 -30.55 3.98
N VAL A 328 10.64 -29.76 4.87
CA VAL A 328 11.25 -29.21 6.08
C VAL A 328 10.68 -29.88 7.31
N SER A 329 11.58 -30.21 8.23
CA SER A 329 11.25 -30.82 9.50
C SER A 329 11.02 -29.72 10.52
N VAL A 330 9.77 -29.27 10.63
CA VAL A 330 9.35 -28.32 11.66
C VAL A 330 8.87 -29.10 12.87
N TRP A 331 9.51 -28.83 14.00
CA TRP A 331 9.16 -29.41 15.29
C TRP A 331 8.49 -28.34 16.12
N ALA A 332 7.34 -28.67 16.70
CA ALA A 332 6.62 -27.76 17.59
C ALA A 332 6.33 -28.44 18.92
N GLY A 333 6.49 -27.68 19.98
CA GLY A 333 6.13 -28.07 21.33
C GLY A 333 5.58 -26.87 22.10
N GLN A 334 5.32 -27.11 23.36
CA GLN A 334 4.73 -26.12 24.24
C GLN A 334 5.50 -26.10 25.56
N ILE A 335 5.93 -24.92 25.96
CA ILE A 335 6.32 -24.65 27.34
C ILE A 335 5.02 -24.51 28.13
N MET A 336 4.85 -25.35 29.15
CA MET A 336 3.67 -25.34 30.00
C MET A 336 3.61 -24.04 30.81
N PRO A 337 2.42 -23.64 31.29
CA PRO A 337 2.25 -22.43 32.09
C PRO A 337 3.27 -22.30 33.23
N LEU A 338 4.09 -21.24 33.16
CA LEU A 338 5.10 -20.91 34.17
C LEU A 338 4.52 -19.88 35.16
N LYS A 339 4.85 -20.03 36.45
CA LYS A 339 4.19 -19.28 37.54
C LYS A 339 4.95 -18.08 38.08
N GLU A 340 6.27 -18.05 37.90
CA GLU A 340 7.13 -17.03 38.50
C GLU A 340 7.54 -16.00 37.45
N GLN A 341 7.30 -14.73 37.72
CA GLN A 341 7.74 -13.65 36.86
C GLN A 341 9.25 -13.44 36.97
N LYS A 342 10.01 -14.06 36.06
CA LYS A 342 11.46 -13.95 35.95
C LYS A 342 11.93 -14.24 34.53
N MET A 343 13.23 -14.15 34.33
CA MET A 343 13.89 -14.51 33.07
C MET A 343 13.98 -16.03 32.93
N TYR A 344 13.50 -16.54 31.80
CA TYR A 344 13.65 -17.93 31.39
C TYR A 344 14.53 -18.00 30.16
N THR A 345 15.28 -19.09 30.05
CA THR A 345 16.00 -19.45 28.82
C THR A 345 15.52 -20.80 28.32
N TYR A 346 15.52 -20.99 27.01
CA TYR A 346 15.23 -22.28 26.40
C TYR A 346 16.14 -22.55 25.21
N GLU A 347 16.41 -23.82 24.97
CA GLU A 347 17.17 -24.28 23.81
C GLU A 347 16.53 -25.53 23.23
N PHE A 348 16.79 -25.76 21.95
CA PHE A 348 16.44 -26.98 21.25
C PHE A 348 17.70 -27.84 21.08
N THR A 349 17.58 -29.14 21.30
CA THR A 349 18.64 -30.11 21.01
C THR A 349 18.14 -31.14 20.02
N ALA A 350 18.81 -31.28 18.88
CA ALA A 350 18.52 -32.30 17.89
C ALA A 350 19.29 -33.59 18.16
N TYR A 351 18.62 -34.73 18.01
CA TYR A 351 19.19 -36.06 18.18
C TYR A 351 18.92 -36.95 16.97
N LYS A 352 19.81 -37.91 16.74
CA LYS A 352 19.64 -39.03 15.80
C LYS A 352 20.01 -40.33 16.50
N SER A 353 19.08 -41.26 16.62
CA SER A 353 19.32 -42.58 17.21
C SER A 353 19.95 -42.51 18.61
N GLY A 354 19.60 -41.46 19.37
CA GLY A 354 20.10 -41.18 20.72
C GLY A 354 21.43 -40.41 20.78
N GLU A 355 22.09 -40.14 19.65
CA GLU A 355 23.28 -39.29 19.59
C GLU A 355 22.89 -37.82 19.37
N LYS A 356 23.50 -36.92 20.14
CA LYS A 356 23.29 -35.47 20.02
C LYS A 356 23.92 -34.97 18.72
N LEU A 357 23.12 -34.30 17.90
CA LEU A 357 23.57 -33.69 16.65
C LEU A 357 24.03 -32.25 16.84
N VAL A 358 23.11 -31.37 17.29
CA VAL A 358 23.35 -29.92 17.41
C VAL A 358 22.43 -29.30 18.47
N ASN A 359 22.88 -28.20 19.09
CA ASN A 359 22.04 -27.31 19.89
C ASN A 359 21.74 -26.02 19.13
N SER A 360 20.55 -25.47 19.35
CA SER A 360 20.31 -24.06 19.06
C SER A 360 21.14 -23.16 19.98
N GLU A 361 21.24 -21.88 19.64
CA GLU A 361 21.55 -20.87 20.65
C GLU A 361 20.47 -20.84 21.76
N PRO A 362 20.79 -20.36 22.97
CA PRO A 362 19.79 -20.16 24.00
C PRO A 362 18.93 -18.93 23.68
N PHE A 363 17.61 -19.09 23.76
CA PHE A 363 16.65 -18.01 23.60
C PHE A 363 16.12 -17.59 24.96
N ALA A 364 16.00 -16.28 25.19
CA ALA A 364 15.52 -15.75 26.46
C ALA A 364 14.15 -15.08 26.31
N PHE A 365 13.38 -15.10 27.40
CA PHE A 365 12.17 -14.29 27.57
C PHE A 365 11.91 -14.02 29.05
N GLU A 366 11.32 -12.87 29.33
CA GLU A 366 10.75 -12.55 30.65
C GLU A 366 9.25 -12.82 30.59
N LEU A 367 8.70 -13.45 31.63
CA LEU A 367 7.24 -13.54 31.74
C LEU A 367 6.64 -12.19 32.09
N LEU A 368 5.62 -11.79 31.34
CA LEU A 368 4.79 -10.66 31.69
C LEU A 368 3.74 -11.07 32.72
N LYS A 369 3.20 -10.09 33.44
CA LYS A 369 2.12 -10.28 34.41
C LYS A 369 0.97 -9.37 34.03
N ARG A 370 -0.24 -9.93 33.98
CA ARG A 370 -1.47 -9.17 33.81
C ARG A 370 -1.90 -8.66 35.19
N ARG A 371 -2.22 -7.37 35.27
CA ARG A 371 -2.64 -6.69 36.50
C ARG A 371 -3.89 -5.86 36.22
N SER A 372 -4.78 -5.82 37.20
CA SER A 372 -5.97 -4.96 37.21
C SER A 372 -5.80 -3.92 38.31
N LEU A 373 -5.94 -2.63 37.97
CA LEU A 373 -5.65 -1.54 38.90
C LEU A 373 -6.96 -1.00 39.51
N GLU A 374 -7.35 -1.58 40.64
CA GLU A 374 -8.64 -1.31 41.29
C GLU A 374 -8.52 -0.46 42.57
N ASN A 375 -7.33 -0.36 43.17
CA ASN A 375 -7.10 0.42 44.37
C ASN A 375 -6.78 1.88 44.00
N ILE A 376 -7.70 2.80 44.29
CA ILE A 376 -7.59 4.20 43.84
C ILE A 376 -7.33 5.14 45.00
N THR A 377 -6.27 5.93 44.87
CA THR A 377 -5.94 7.01 45.80
C THR A 377 -5.96 8.35 45.11
N LEU A 378 -6.72 9.31 45.63
CA LEU A 378 -6.69 10.69 45.17
C LEU A 378 -5.35 11.32 45.54
N TYR A 379 -4.55 11.68 44.54
CA TYR A 379 -3.28 12.36 44.73
C TYR A 379 -3.43 13.88 44.73
N LYS A 380 -4.15 14.41 43.74
CA LYS A 380 -4.38 15.86 43.60
C LYS A 380 -5.73 16.14 42.97
N LYS A 381 -6.38 17.21 43.42
CA LYS A 381 -7.58 17.76 42.80
C LYS A 381 -7.39 19.26 42.57
N SER A 382 -7.73 19.71 41.37
CA SER A 382 -7.91 21.11 41.02
C SER A 382 -9.32 21.32 40.44
N GLU A 383 -9.61 22.54 39.94
CA GLU A 383 -10.91 22.84 39.33
C GLU A 383 -11.17 22.02 38.06
N ASN A 384 -10.12 21.78 37.26
CA ASN A 384 -10.23 21.15 35.93
C ASN A 384 -9.44 19.84 35.79
N GLU A 385 -8.73 19.40 36.82
CA GLU A 385 -7.88 18.20 36.77
C GLU A 385 -7.98 17.41 38.08
N VAL A 386 -8.02 16.08 37.95
CA VAL A 386 -7.86 15.11 39.02
C VAL A 386 -6.66 14.21 38.69
N VAL A 387 -5.80 13.99 39.67
CA VAL A 387 -4.68 13.04 39.59
C VAL A 387 -4.93 11.91 40.57
N LEU A 388 -4.92 10.69 40.05
CA LEU A 388 -5.17 9.45 40.78
C LEU A 388 -3.92 8.57 40.76
N ILE A 389 -3.68 7.87 41.86
CA ILE A 389 -2.79 6.72 41.89
C ILE A 389 -3.66 5.46 41.84
N CYS A 390 -3.48 4.68 40.78
CA CYS A 390 -4.21 3.43 40.54
C CYS A 390 -3.27 2.27 40.80
N SER A 391 -3.60 1.39 41.75
CA SER A 391 -2.75 0.27 42.13
C SER A 391 -3.49 -1.08 42.18
N ASP A 392 -2.72 -2.16 42.15
CA ASP A 392 -3.24 -3.51 42.40
C ASP A 392 -3.02 -3.95 43.86
N GLU A 393 -3.40 -5.19 44.19
CA GLU A 393 -3.23 -5.76 45.53
C GLU A 393 -1.75 -6.02 45.91
N GLU A 394 -0.86 -6.08 44.92
CA GLU A 394 0.56 -6.36 45.11
C GLU A 394 1.43 -5.10 45.16
N GLY A 395 0.81 -3.92 45.06
CA GLY A 395 1.46 -2.61 45.20
C GLY A 395 2.00 -2.00 43.90
N PHE A 396 1.76 -2.61 42.74
CA PHE A 396 2.09 -1.97 41.46
C PHE A 396 1.17 -0.76 41.26
N SER A 397 1.74 0.43 40.99
CA SER A 397 0.99 1.69 41.00
C SER A 397 1.29 2.55 39.76
N LEU A 398 0.25 3.10 39.15
CA LEU A 398 0.33 4.00 38.00
C LEU A 398 -0.39 5.32 38.27
N GLN A 399 0.14 6.43 37.75
CA GLN A 399 -0.50 7.73 37.80
C GLN A 399 -1.47 7.92 36.63
N LEU A 400 -2.72 8.26 36.93
CA LEU A 400 -3.74 8.64 35.96
C LEU A 400 -4.18 10.08 36.21
N ASN A 401 -3.96 10.95 35.23
CA ASN A 401 -4.44 12.33 35.23
C ASN A 401 -5.66 12.41 34.33
N LEU A 402 -6.75 12.95 34.86
CA LEU A 402 -7.99 13.16 34.15
C LEU A 402 -8.36 14.63 34.24
N GLY A 403 -8.76 15.25 33.13
CA GLY A 403 -9.12 16.66 33.18
C GLY A 403 -9.66 17.22 31.90
N PHE A 404 -9.94 18.52 31.95
CA PHE A 404 -10.48 19.30 30.84
C PHE A 404 -9.50 20.38 30.40
N ILE A 405 -9.27 20.49 29.10
CA ILE A 405 -8.56 21.61 28.47
C ILE A 405 -9.47 22.19 27.39
N GLY A 406 -10.10 23.33 27.67
CA GLY A 406 -11.13 23.88 26.81
C GLY A 406 -12.33 22.92 26.68
N ASN A 407 -12.60 22.44 25.47
CA ASN A 407 -13.68 21.49 25.15
C ASN A 407 -13.23 20.03 25.11
N GLU A 408 -11.94 19.78 25.28
CA GLU A 408 -11.36 18.44 25.26
C GLU A 408 -11.33 17.86 26.67
N PHE A 409 -11.66 16.57 26.80
CA PHE A 409 -11.31 15.79 27.98
C PHE A 409 -10.12 14.89 27.68
N TYR A 410 -9.15 14.81 28.60
CA TYR A 410 -7.99 13.95 28.41
C TYR A 410 -7.89 12.86 29.49
N PHE A 411 -7.45 11.68 29.06
CA PHE A 411 -6.93 10.63 29.94
C PHE A 411 -5.42 10.59 29.74
N HIS A 412 -4.62 10.94 30.75
CA HIS A 412 -3.17 10.91 30.66
C HIS A 412 -2.56 9.99 31.71
N PHE A 413 -1.95 8.91 31.23
CA PHE A 413 -1.20 7.95 32.04
C PHE A 413 0.24 8.42 32.10
N ASP A 414 0.75 8.74 33.30
CA ASP A 414 2.09 9.31 33.51
C ASP A 414 3.09 8.27 34.08
N GLY A 415 2.96 7.01 33.62
CA GLY A 415 3.84 5.91 33.98
C GLY A 415 3.72 5.38 35.41
N VAL A 416 4.67 4.50 35.76
CA VAL A 416 4.72 3.80 37.05
C VAL A 416 5.36 4.70 38.11
N ILE A 417 4.70 4.85 39.26
CA ILE A 417 5.19 5.69 40.37
C ILE A 417 6.19 4.89 41.23
N LYS A 418 7.32 5.52 41.57
CA LYS A 418 8.44 4.90 42.31
C LYS A 418 8.51 5.23 43.81
N GLU A 419 7.93 6.32 44.28
CA GLU A 419 7.99 6.74 45.69
C GLU A 419 6.70 7.43 46.15
N GLU A 420 6.28 7.16 47.39
CA GLU A 420 5.16 7.78 48.10
C GLU A 420 5.50 9.25 48.43
N GLY A 421 4.92 10.20 47.68
CA GLY A 421 4.85 11.61 48.10
C GLY A 421 3.70 11.84 49.08
N ASP A 422 3.75 12.94 49.86
CA ASP A 422 2.73 13.30 50.86
C ASP A 422 1.30 13.11 50.34
N HIS A 423 0.67 12.00 50.75
CA HIS A 423 -0.68 11.62 50.37
C HIS A 423 -1.71 12.57 51.01
N VAL A 424 -2.83 12.81 50.33
CA VAL A 424 -3.97 13.47 50.96
C VAL A 424 -4.50 12.55 52.08
N GLU A 425 -4.45 13.00 53.34
CA GLU A 425 -4.89 12.25 54.54
C GLU A 425 -6.37 11.78 54.51
N HIS A 426 -7.16 12.23 53.54
CA HIS A 426 -8.54 11.82 53.29
C HIS A 426 -8.73 11.42 51.83
N ASN A 427 -8.94 10.12 51.59
CA ASN A 427 -9.29 9.58 50.27
C ASN A 427 -10.84 9.60 50.13
N PRO A 428 -11.43 10.59 49.43
CA PRO A 428 -12.88 10.70 49.32
C PRO A 428 -13.45 9.51 48.53
N LYS A 429 -14.66 9.07 48.89
CA LYS A 429 -15.38 8.02 48.15
C LYS A 429 -15.78 8.46 46.73
N GLU A 430 -15.99 9.76 46.55
CA GLU A 430 -16.47 10.36 45.31
C GLU A 430 -15.72 11.67 45.05
N VAL A 431 -15.30 11.88 43.80
CA VAL A 431 -14.61 13.07 43.34
C VAL A 431 -15.28 13.55 42.06
N SER A 432 -15.83 14.75 42.08
CA SER A 432 -16.34 15.41 40.88
C SER A 432 -15.54 16.66 40.53
N ILE A 433 -15.24 16.84 39.25
CA ILE A 433 -14.79 18.10 38.63
C ILE A 433 -15.66 18.38 37.41
N GLY A 434 -15.70 19.63 36.94
CA GLY A 434 -16.53 19.95 35.79
C GLY A 434 -16.17 21.27 35.12
N SER A 435 -16.42 21.32 33.82
CA SER A 435 -16.26 22.52 33.01
C SER A 435 -17.62 23.21 32.84
N ARG A 436 -17.81 24.34 33.54
CA ARG A 436 -19.04 25.14 33.41
C ARG A 436 -19.27 25.67 32.00
N ALA A 437 -18.20 25.85 31.23
CA ALA A 437 -18.28 26.34 29.85
C ALA A 437 -18.98 25.35 28.91
N ASN A 438 -18.88 24.05 29.19
CA ASN A 438 -19.27 22.97 28.26
C ASN A 438 -20.31 22.01 28.84
N GLU A 439 -20.84 22.30 30.03
CA GLU A 439 -21.77 21.43 30.77
C GLU A 439 -21.26 19.99 30.94
N LEU A 440 -19.93 19.82 30.99
CA LEU A 440 -19.27 18.53 31.20
C LEU A 440 -18.95 18.35 32.68
N THR A 441 -19.26 17.18 33.22
CA THR A 441 -18.82 16.75 34.54
C THR A 441 -18.10 15.42 34.43
N LEU A 442 -17.04 15.29 35.22
CA LEU A 442 -16.32 14.05 35.46
C LEU A 442 -16.60 13.66 36.91
N ASP A 443 -17.24 12.51 37.08
CA ASP A 443 -17.51 11.90 38.38
C ASP A 443 -16.64 10.64 38.53
N ILE A 444 -15.93 10.54 39.64
CA ILE A 444 -15.04 9.41 39.95
C ILE A 444 -15.48 8.82 41.28
N ILE A 445 -15.77 7.52 41.29
CA ILE A 445 -15.97 6.73 42.51
C ILE A 445 -14.69 5.94 42.75
N THR A 446 -14.12 6.01 43.97
CA THR A 446 -12.83 5.38 44.27
C THR A 446 -12.94 3.93 44.74
N ASN A 447 -14.12 3.50 45.20
CA ASN A 447 -14.39 2.10 45.58
C ASN A 447 -15.91 1.75 45.53
N PRO A 448 -16.35 0.88 44.60
CA PRO A 448 -15.56 0.30 43.51
C PRO A 448 -15.10 1.40 42.54
N PHE A 449 -13.95 1.21 41.88
CA PHE A 449 -13.42 2.22 40.97
C PHE A 449 -14.36 2.42 39.76
N SER A 450 -14.83 3.65 39.56
CA SER A 450 -15.58 4.01 38.37
C SER A 450 -15.25 5.42 37.93
N VAL A 451 -15.18 5.62 36.61
CA VAL A 451 -15.03 6.92 35.96
C VAL A 451 -16.26 7.15 35.09
N GLU A 452 -16.93 8.27 35.26
CA GLU A 452 -18.13 8.63 34.52
C GLU A 452 -18.03 10.07 34.01
N ILE A 453 -18.18 10.25 32.70
CA ILE A 453 -18.26 11.56 32.04
C ILE A 453 -19.72 11.80 31.66
N LYS A 454 -20.25 12.95 32.07
CA LYS A 454 -21.59 13.39 31.74
C LYS A 454 -21.54 14.71 30.98
N LYS A 455 -22.45 14.87 30.01
CA LYS A 455 -22.77 16.14 29.36
C LYS A 455 -24.21 16.50 29.67
N SER A 456 -24.44 17.68 30.24
CA SER A 456 -25.78 18.15 30.65
C SER A 456 -26.51 17.14 31.56
N ASN A 457 -25.77 16.46 32.45
CA ASN A 457 -26.20 15.36 33.33
C ASN A 457 -26.56 14.03 32.65
N VAL A 458 -26.32 13.87 31.34
CA VAL A 458 -26.46 12.59 30.63
C VAL A 458 -25.09 11.92 30.55
N THR A 459 -25.00 10.68 30.99
CA THR A 459 -23.78 9.86 30.88
C THR A 459 -23.48 9.56 29.42
N ILE A 460 -22.28 9.91 28.98
CA ILE A 460 -21.82 9.72 27.60
C ILE A 460 -20.65 8.74 27.51
N LEU A 461 -19.84 8.64 28.56
CA LEU A 461 -18.75 7.67 28.64
C LEU A 461 -18.61 7.23 30.09
N LYS A 462 -18.58 5.92 30.34
CA LYS A 462 -18.45 5.35 31.67
C LYS A 462 -17.51 4.16 31.64
N SER A 463 -16.65 4.01 32.64
CA SER A 463 -15.91 2.78 32.88
C SER A 463 -16.88 1.59 32.99
N HIS A 464 -16.42 0.42 32.60
CA HIS A 464 -17.27 -0.77 32.63
C HIS A 464 -17.68 -1.16 34.06
N ASP A 465 -18.87 -1.73 34.25
CA ASP A 465 -19.40 -2.05 35.60
C ASP A 465 -18.76 -3.29 36.25
N PHE A 466 -18.35 -4.28 35.45
CA PHE A 466 -17.76 -5.56 35.92
C PHE A 466 -16.27 -5.77 35.60
N LEU A 467 -15.83 -5.45 34.39
CA LEU A 467 -14.41 -5.43 34.04
C LEU A 467 -13.71 -4.30 34.79
N SER A 468 -12.46 -4.54 35.20
CA SER A 468 -11.59 -3.49 35.74
C SER A 468 -11.49 -2.35 34.72
N PHE A 469 -11.48 -1.09 35.19
CA PHE A 469 -11.35 0.03 34.25
C PHE A 469 -9.98 0.04 33.56
N ILE A 470 -8.92 -0.37 34.27
CA ILE A 470 -7.53 -0.29 33.81
C ILE A 470 -6.85 -1.64 34.03
N ASP A 471 -6.64 -2.36 32.94
CA ASP A 471 -5.81 -3.55 32.90
C ASP A 471 -4.47 -3.24 32.26
N CYS A 472 -3.38 -3.85 32.74
CA CYS A 472 -2.08 -3.72 32.12
C CYS A 472 -1.34 -5.05 32.08
N THR A 473 -0.50 -5.23 31.07
CA THR A 473 0.45 -6.34 30.97
C THR A 473 1.85 -5.79 31.14
N THR A 474 2.56 -6.24 32.19
CA THR A 474 3.80 -5.61 32.69
C THR A 474 4.91 -6.62 32.97
N ASP A 475 6.17 -6.18 32.95
CA ASP A 475 7.33 -6.93 33.48
C ASP A 475 7.32 -7.10 35.01
N GLY A 476 6.29 -6.57 35.68
CA GLY A 476 6.10 -6.67 37.12
C GLY A 476 6.94 -5.70 37.93
N LYS A 477 7.75 -4.87 37.26
CA LYS A 477 8.58 -3.84 37.87
C LYS A 477 8.05 -2.47 37.44
N LEU A 478 8.45 -2.00 36.27
CA LEU A 478 8.26 -0.61 35.84
C LEU A 478 7.84 -0.49 34.36
N LYS A 479 7.77 -1.60 33.62
CA LYS A 479 7.48 -1.57 32.18
C LYS A 479 6.14 -2.21 31.89
N ILE A 480 5.21 -1.41 31.45
CA ILE A 480 3.95 -1.81 30.83
C ILE A 480 4.22 -2.01 29.34
N ARG A 481 3.80 -3.16 28.81
CA ARG A 481 3.78 -3.46 27.38
C ARG A 481 2.47 -3.04 26.75
N ASP A 482 1.35 -3.47 27.34
CA ASP A 482 0.02 -3.16 26.83
C ASP A 482 -0.83 -2.62 27.99
N LEU A 483 -1.55 -1.52 27.74
CA LEU A 483 -2.53 -0.92 28.64
C LEU A 483 -3.92 -1.06 28.01
N THR A 484 -4.89 -1.58 28.74
CA THR A 484 -6.27 -1.74 28.28
C THR A 484 -7.24 -0.97 29.15
N LEU A 485 -8.13 -0.20 28.50
CA LEU A 485 -9.22 0.53 29.13
C LEU A 485 -10.56 -0.10 28.77
N HIS A 486 -11.42 -0.31 29.77
CA HIS A 486 -12.73 -0.92 29.59
C HIS A 486 -13.85 0.08 29.89
N PHE A 487 -14.70 0.31 28.90
CA PHE A 487 -15.86 1.20 28.99
C PHE A 487 -17.16 0.42 28.78
N ASN A 488 -18.23 0.89 29.42
CA ASN A 488 -19.58 0.43 29.10
C ASN A 488 -19.99 0.97 27.72
N THR A 489 -20.65 0.15 26.92
CA THR A 489 -21.29 0.54 25.65
C THR A 489 -22.71 -0.04 25.57
N PRO A 490 -23.76 0.79 25.52
CA PRO A 490 -25.13 0.29 25.39
C PRO A 490 -25.35 -0.37 24.02
N ALA A 491 -26.39 -1.20 23.91
CA ALA A 491 -26.62 -2.05 22.75
C ALA A 491 -26.86 -1.27 21.43
N ASP A 492 -27.29 -0.02 21.54
CA ASP A 492 -27.62 0.89 20.44
C ASP A 492 -26.48 1.87 20.08
N GLU A 493 -25.39 1.89 20.85
CA GLU A 493 -24.21 2.68 20.50
C GLU A 493 -23.49 2.12 19.28
N ARG A 494 -23.13 2.99 18.35
CA ARG A 494 -22.46 2.68 17.09
C ARG A 494 -21.12 3.39 17.01
N PHE A 495 -20.16 2.77 16.32
CA PHE A 495 -18.78 3.28 16.22
C PHE A 495 -18.36 3.48 14.77
N TYR A 496 -17.81 4.66 14.46
CA TYR A 496 -17.44 5.07 13.11
C TYR A 496 -16.03 5.64 13.06
N GLY A 497 -15.36 5.55 11.89
CA GLY A 497 -14.02 6.11 11.66
C GLY A 497 -12.95 5.01 11.59
N PHE A 498 -11.96 5.06 12.48
CA PHE A 498 -10.81 4.16 12.55
C PHE A 498 -9.82 4.24 11.36
N GLY A 499 -9.86 5.31 10.59
CA GLY A 499 -9.13 5.48 9.33
C GLY A 499 -9.95 5.04 8.12
N GLU A 500 -9.27 4.61 7.08
CA GLU A 500 -9.88 3.98 5.91
C GLU A 500 -10.24 2.52 6.22
N ARG A 501 -11.52 2.15 6.14
CA ARG A 501 -12.01 0.81 6.46
C ARG A 501 -12.88 0.23 5.33
N TYR A 502 -12.53 -0.99 4.92
CA TYR A 502 -13.13 -1.68 3.78
C TYR A 502 -14.21 -2.68 4.17
N ASN A 503 -14.20 -3.17 5.40
CA ASN A 503 -15.18 -4.13 5.90
C ASN A 503 -16.55 -3.49 6.03
N GLU A 504 -16.65 -2.41 6.81
CA GLU A 504 -17.91 -1.74 7.15
C GLU A 504 -17.65 -0.27 7.54
N VAL A 505 -18.66 0.59 7.44
CA VAL A 505 -18.59 1.98 7.95
C VAL A 505 -18.85 2.01 9.47
N GLU A 506 -19.73 1.14 9.95
CA GLU A 506 -20.08 0.98 11.38
C GLU A 506 -19.41 -0.28 11.92
N GLN A 507 -18.76 -0.16 13.08
CA GLN A 507 -17.78 -1.16 13.54
C GLN A 507 -18.19 -1.94 14.79
N ARG A 508 -19.38 -1.72 15.36
CA ARG A 508 -19.88 -2.51 16.49
C ARG A 508 -19.93 -3.99 16.10
N GLY A 509 -19.41 -4.83 17.01
CA GLY A 509 -19.29 -6.26 16.84
C GLY A 509 -17.98 -6.70 16.17
N ASN A 510 -17.13 -5.77 15.74
CA ASN A 510 -15.81 -6.06 15.18
C ASN A 510 -14.69 -5.84 16.21
N ILE A 511 -13.54 -6.46 15.94
CA ILE A 511 -12.26 -6.11 16.57
C ILE A 511 -11.45 -5.38 15.51
N ILE A 512 -11.11 -4.12 15.78
CA ILE A 512 -10.41 -3.24 14.86
C ILE A 512 -9.08 -2.85 15.44
N ASP A 513 -8.01 -2.96 14.66
CA ASP A 513 -6.68 -2.52 15.06
C ASP A 513 -6.15 -1.41 14.17
N CYS A 514 -5.15 -0.70 14.70
CA CYS A 514 -4.45 0.36 13.98
C CYS A 514 -3.01 -0.06 13.73
N TYR A 515 -2.84 -0.77 12.61
CA TYR A 515 -1.58 -1.26 12.09
C TYR A 515 -1.58 -1.07 10.57
N VAL A 516 -0.78 -0.12 10.09
CA VAL A 516 -0.59 0.13 8.66
C VAL A 516 -0.18 -1.18 8.00
N TYR A 517 -0.85 -1.62 6.93
CA TYR A 517 -0.52 -2.88 6.27
C TYR A 517 -0.88 -2.89 4.79
N ASN A 518 0.03 -3.44 3.98
CA ASN A 518 -0.23 -3.69 2.57
C ASN A 518 -0.98 -5.03 2.42
N GLN A 519 -2.32 -4.95 2.44
CA GLN A 519 -3.19 -6.07 2.10
C GLN A 519 -3.61 -5.96 0.63
N TYR A 520 -2.92 -6.69 -0.24
CA TYR A 520 -3.21 -6.69 -1.67
C TYR A 520 -4.56 -7.36 -1.98
N ARG A 521 -5.56 -6.55 -2.34
CA ARG A 521 -6.96 -6.93 -2.58
C ARG A 521 -7.64 -7.47 -1.31
N ASP A 522 -8.97 -7.51 -1.34
CA ASP A 522 -9.81 -8.18 -0.34
C ASP A 522 -9.40 -7.78 1.11
N GLN A 523 -9.35 -6.48 1.37
CA GLN A 523 -8.70 -5.88 2.55
C GLN A 523 -9.28 -6.36 3.90
N GLY A 524 -10.57 -6.72 3.94
CA GLY A 524 -11.24 -7.13 5.16
C GLY A 524 -11.13 -6.05 6.24
N THR A 525 -10.67 -6.41 7.43
CA THR A 525 -10.43 -5.46 8.55
C THR A 525 -9.08 -4.76 8.47
N ARG A 526 -8.16 -5.21 7.59
CA ARG A 526 -6.84 -4.61 7.38
C ARG A 526 -6.97 -3.35 6.53
N THR A 527 -5.98 -2.48 6.60
CA THR A 527 -5.99 -1.22 5.85
C THR A 527 -4.59 -0.64 5.70
N TYR A 528 -4.39 0.11 4.62
CA TYR A 528 -3.19 0.92 4.40
C TYR A 528 -3.15 2.14 5.34
N MET A 529 -4.32 2.61 5.79
CA MET A 529 -4.44 3.89 6.48
C MET A 529 -5.35 3.85 7.70
N PRO A 530 -4.96 3.13 8.79
CA PRO A 530 -5.70 3.15 10.03
C PRO A 530 -5.46 4.45 10.81
N VAL A 531 -6.46 4.89 11.57
CA VAL A 531 -6.34 6.01 12.52
C VAL A 531 -6.91 5.57 13.86
N PRO A 532 -6.21 5.75 15.00
CA PRO A 532 -6.69 5.36 16.32
C PRO A 532 -7.70 6.38 16.88
N PHE A 533 -8.71 6.73 16.06
CA PHE A 533 -9.77 7.68 16.37
C PHE A 533 -11.11 7.12 15.89
N TYR A 534 -12.14 7.27 16.71
CA TYR A 534 -13.50 6.95 16.32
C TYR A 534 -14.50 7.98 16.85
N MET A 535 -15.68 8.00 16.23
CA MET A 535 -16.86 8.74 16.66
C MET A 535 -17.95 7.76 17.10
N SER A 536 -18.61 8.07 18.21
CA SER A 536 -19.75 7.34 18.76
C SER A 536 -21.06 8.03 18.41
N SER A 537 -22.12 7.24 18.19
CA SER A 537 -23.50 7.75 18.07
C SER A 537 -24.00 8.45 19.34
N LEU A 538 -23.33 8.30 20.48
CA LEU A 538 -23.67 8.97 21.75
C LEU A 538 -23.15 10.42 21.83
N GLY A 539 -22.58 10.96 20.75
CA GLY A 539 -22.17 12.38 20.68
C GLY A 539 -20.78 12.66 21.25
N TYR A 540 -19.89 11.68 21.20
CA TYR A 540 -18.47 11.85 21.53
C TYR A 540 -17.55 11.18 20.50
N GLY A 541 -16.30 11.62 20.42
CA GLY A 541 -15.23 10.93 19.70
C GLY A 541 -14.02 10.75 20.60
N LEU A 542 -13.24 9.69 20.39
CA LEU A 542 -12.09 9.35 21.21
C LEU A 542 -10.89 9.02 20.32
N ALA A 543 -9.79 9.74 20.54
CA ALA A 543 -8.49 9.50 19.89
C ALA A 543 -7.48 8.95 20.90
N VAL A 544 -6.79 7.88 20.55
CA VAL A 544 -5.64 7.36 21.31
C VAL A 544 -4.37 7.98 20.73
N ASN A 545 -3.74 8.89 21.48
CA ASN A 545 -2.59 9.65 21.01
C ASN A 545 -1.31 8.81 21.12
N THR A 546 -1.12 7.88 20.18
CA THR A 546 0.06 7.04 20.05
C THR A 546 0.31 6.71 18.59
N ASN A 547 1.56 6.50 18.21
CA ASN A 547 1.95 5.95 16.90
C ASN A 547 2.10 4.43 16.94
N ARG A 548 1.88 3.80 18.09
CA ARG A 548 2.07 2.36 18.27
C ARG A 548 0.80 1.58 17.93
N TYR A 549 0.92 0.27 17.94
CA TYR A 549 -0.22 -0.63 17.79
C TYR A 549 -1.32 -0.34 18.82
N THR A 550 -2.55 -0.21 18.33
CA THR A 550 -3.76 -0.14 19.16
C THR A 550 -4.79 -1.13 18.65
N LYS A 551 -5.65 -1.63 19.54
CA LYS A 551 -6.73 -2.56 19.24
C LYS A 551 -8.00 -2.14 19.99
N PHE A 552 -9.13 -2.21 19.31
CA PHE A 552 -10.45 -1.83 19.78
C PHE A 552 -11.37 -3.04 19.66
N ASP A 553 -11.82 -3.58 20.79
CA ASP A 553 -12.90 -4.57 20.85
C ASP A 553 -14.22 -3.82 21.05
N LEU A 554 -15.04 -3.75 20.00
CA LEU A 554 -16.21 -2.89 19.92
C LEU A 554 -17.48 -3.69 20.21
N ALA A 555 -17.63 -4.19 21.43
CA ALA A 555 -18.69 -5.12 21.81
C ALA A 555 -18.67 -6.46 21.06
N HIS A 556 -17.49 -6.92 20.65
CA HIS A 556 -17.29 -8.23 20.05
C HIS A 556 -17.27 -9.32 21.13
N SER A 557 -16.34 -9.22 22.08
CA SER A 557 -16.15 -10.23 23.13
C SER A 557 -17.24 -10.19 24.21
N LEU A 558 -17.64 -8.98 24.62
CA LEU A 558 -18.72 -8.72 25.59
C LEU A 558 -19.66 -7.66 25.00
N LYS A 559 -20.96 -7.94 24.97
CA LYS A 559 -21.93 -7.13 24.20
C LYS A 559 -22.17 -5.73 24.76
N ASP A 560 -21.74 -5.48 25.99
CA ASP A 560 -21.83 -4.26 26.76
C ASP A 560 -20.47 -3.60 27.02
N ALA A 561 -19.38 -4.13 26.44
CA ALA A 561 -18.02 -3.64 26.68
C ALA A 561 -17.35 -3.09 25.41
N LEU A 562 -16.79 -1.89 25.54
CA LEU A 562 -15.79 -1.33 24.65
C LEU A 562 -14.42 -1.49 25.32
N SER A 563 -13.49 -2.21 24.70
CA SER A 563 -12.13 -2.37 25.24
C SER A 563 -11.09 -1.78 24.29
N ILE A 564 -10.24 -0.90 24.80
CA ILE A 564 -9.19 -0.23 24.03
C ILE A 564 -7.84 -0.64 24.58
N THR A 565 -7.08 -1.42 23.81
CA THR A 565 -5.71 -1.81 24.14
C THR A 565 -4.72 -0.94 23.36
N ALA A 566 -3.75 -0.35 24.04
CA ALA A 566 -2.65 0.40 23.42
C ALA A 566 -1.29 -0.17 23.85
N ARG A 567 -0.40 -0.34 22.88
CA ARG A 567 0.98 -0.74 23.13
C ARG A 567 1.83 0.45 23.59
N LEU A 568 2.66 0.22 24.60
CA LEU A 568 3.65 1.15 25.14
C LEU A 568 5.07 0.65 24.88
N SER A 569 6.05 1.56 24.89
CA SER A 569 7.46 1.20 24.71
C SER A 569 8.20 1.15 26.02
N GLU A 570 9.35 0.48 26.04
CA GLU A 570 10.20 0.42 27.23
C GLU A 570 10.66 1.80 27.77
N LYS A 571 10.75 2.81 26.88
CA LYS A 571 11.23 4.16 27.23
C LYS A 571 10.07 5.13 27.51
N GLU A 572 8.94 4.93 26.85
CA GLU A 572 7.78 5.80 26.95
C GLU A 572 6.62 5.03 27.60
N GLN A 573 6.53 5.19 28.92
CA GLN A 573 5.50 4.57 29.76
C GLN A 573 4.29 5.49 29.93
N LYS A 574 3.97 6.28 28.90
CA LYS A 574 2.89 7.26 28.93
C LYS A 574 1.89 6.97 27.82
N LEU A 575 0.61 7.21 28.10
CA LEU A 575 -0.45 7.16 27.11
C LEU A 575 -1.36 8.35 27.30
N SER A 576 -1.78 8.98 26.22
CA SER A 576 -2.81 10.02 26.27
C SER A 576 -3.99 9.64 25.39
N LEU A 577 -5.21 9.82 25.87
CA LEU A 577 -6.42 9.77 25.04
C LEU A 577 -7.09 11.14 25.09
N SER A 578 -7.58 11.59 23.93
CA SER A 578 -8.35 12.83 23.79
C SER A 578 -9.80 12.48 23.49
N ALA A 579 -10.74 12.99 24.27
CA ALA A 579 -12.18 12.88 24.01
C ALA A 579 -12.75 14.23 23.59
N PHE A 580 -13.57 14.21 22.54
CA PHE A 580 -14.23 15.35 21.92
C PHE A 580 -15.74 15.16 22.01
N PHE A 581 -16.52 16.22 22.19
CA PHE A 581 -17.95 16.12 22.48
C PHE A 581 -18.79 17.07 21.65
N GLY A 582 -19.86 16.57 21.05
CA GLY A 582 -20.72 17.39 20.20
C GLY A 582 -21.37 16.58 19.09
N THR A 583 -21.83 17.28 18.08
CA THR A 583 -22.23 16.67 16.81
C THR A 583 -20.99 16.05 16.12
N PRO A 584 -21.17 15.05 15.23
CA PRO A 584 -20.04 14.46 14.49
C PRO A 584 -19.19 15.49 13.74
N LYS A 585 -19.79 16.59 13.27
CA LYS A 585 -19.05 17.70 12.65
C LYS A 585 -18.15 18.41 13.66
N GLU A 586 -18.68 18.82 14.81
CA GLU A 586 -17.87 19.46 15.85
C GLU A 586 -16.73 18.56 16.30
N ILE A 587 -17.01 17.27 16.50
CA ILE A 587 -16.01 16.26 16.88
C ILE A 587 -14.88 16.18 15.86
N ILE A 588 -15.18 16.06 14.55
CA ILE A 588 -14.11 15.97 13.54
C ILE A 588 -13.36 17.29 13.37
N GLN A 589 -14.03 18.42 13.55
CA GLN A 589 -13.39 19.74 13.52
C GLN A 589 -12.41 19.90 14.68
N ASP A 590 -12.76 19.46 15.88
CA ASP A 590 -11.88 19.51 17.05
C ASP A 590 -10.70 18.54 16.88
N PHE A 591 -10.96 17.30 16.43
CA PHE A 591 -9.92 16.31 16.14
C PHE A 591 -8.88 16.86 15.15
N THR A 592 -9.34 17.34 13.97
CA THR A 592 -8.46 17.90 12.94
C THR A 592 -7.79 19.21 13.34
N SER A 593 -8.35 19.97 14.28
CA SER A 593 -7.66 21.15 14.83
C SER A 593 -6.43 20.77 15.66
N LYS A 594 -6.43 19.55 16.23
CA LYS A 594 -5.32 19.01 17.03
C LYS A 594 -4.31 18.22 16.20
N THR A 595 -4.77 17.45 15.21
CA THR A 595 -3.92 16.58 14.38
C THR A 595 -3.46 17.23 13.08
N GLY A 596 -3.91 18.45 12.81
CA GLY A 596 -3.62 19.22 11.60
C GLY A 596 -4.80 19.22 10.61
N LYS A 597 -5.02 20.39 10.00
CA LYS A 597 -6.13 20.60 9.06
C LYS A 597 -5.80 19.97 7.70
N PRO A 598 -6.81 19.44 6.99
CA PRO A 598 -6.60 18.89 5.66
C PRO A 598 -5.93 19.89 4.72
N VAL A 599 -4.84 19.52 4.08
CA VAL A 599 -4.18 20.38 3.09
C VAL A 599 -5.03 20.45 1.83
N LEU A 600 -5.35 21.66 1.37
CA LEU A 600 -6.11 21.88 0.14
C LEU A 600 -5.25 21.48 -1.09
N PRO A 601 -5.67 20.48 -1.88
CA PRO A 601 -5.01 20.14 -3.13
C PRO A 601 -5.10 21.27 -4.17
N PRO A 602 -4.18 21.34 -5.13
CA PRO A 602 -4.29 22.27 -6.26
C PRO A 602 -5.58 22.05 -7.08
N VAL A 603 -6.13 23.11 -7.67
CA VAL A 603 -7.41 23.06 -8.44
C VAL A 603 -7.43 21.93 -9.48
N TRP A 604 -6.33 21.72 -10.20
CA TRP A 604 -6.22 20.72 -11.27
C TRP A 604 -6.40 19.28 -10.76
N SER A 605 -6.16 19.01 -9.47
CA SER A 605 -6.34 17.68 -8.88
C SER A 605 -7.82 17.28 -8.81
N PHE A 606 -8.75 18.24 -8.91
CA PHE A 606 -10.18 17.98 -8.84
C PHE A 606 -10.83 17.67 -10.19
N GLY A 607 -10.08 17.65 -11.30
CA GLY A 607 -10.58 17.08 -12.56
C GLY A 607 -10.51 15.54 -12.58
N PRO A 608 -10.85 14.90 -13.72
CA PRO A 608 -10.61 13.47 -13.97
C PRO A 608 -9.13 13.16 -14.19
N TRP A 609 -8.67 12.05 -13.61
CA TRP A 609 -7.30 11.57 -13.71
C TRP A 609 -7.21 10.35 -14.61
N MET A 610 -6.10 10.28 -15.34
CA MET A 610 -5.80 9.19 -16.25
C MET A 610 -4.52 8.47 -15.80
N SER A 611 -4.60 7.16 -15.62
CA SER A 611 -3.45 6.34 -15.25
C SER A 611 -3.55 4.95 -15.85
N SER A 612 -2.39 4.37 -16.15
CA SER A 612 -2.22 2.94 -16.38
C SER A 612 -0.74 2.60 -16.21
N ASN A 613 -0.45 1.48 -15.55
CA ASN A 613 0.90 0.93 -15.53
C ASN A 613 1.38 0.54 -16.94
N ASN A 614 0.47 0.39 -17.92
CA ASN A 614 0.80 0.05 -19.31
C ASN A 614 1.43 1.20 -20.11
N TRP A 615 1.46 2.42 -19.57
CA TRP A 615 1.99 3.58 -20.27
C TRP A 615 3.48 3.75 -19.99
N ASP A 616 4.27 2.97 -20.73
CA ASP A 616 5.71 2.79 -20.51
C ASP A 616 6.61 3.57 -21.48
N ARG A 617 6.04 4.37 -22.38
CA ARG A 617 6.77 5.11 -23.41
C ARG A 617 6.01 6.33 -23.92
N ASP A 618 6.74 7.32 -24.43
CA ASP A 618 6.22 8.58 -24.99
C ASP A 618 5.10 8.34 -26.02
N THR A 619 5.31 7.43 -26.98
CA THR A 619 4.35 7.18 -28.06
C THR A 619 3.01 6.64 -27.57
N VAL A 620 3.00 5.81 -26.53
CA VAL A 620 1.77 5.30 -25.90
C VAL A 620 1.06 6.43 -25.17
N VAL A 621 1.80 7.22 -24.39
CA VAL A 621 1.25 8.36 -23.65
C VAL A 621 0.58 9.36 -24.60
N ARG A 622 1.26 9.76 -25.67
CA ARG A 622 0.70 10.68 -26.68
C ARG A 622 -0.56 10.11 -27.33
N ALA A 623 -0.56 8.82 -27.68
CA ALA A 623 -1.73 8.18 -28.27
C ALA A 623 -2.96 8.20 -27.33
N GLU A 624 -2.77 7.99 -26.02
CA GLU A 624 -3.87 8.03 -25.05
C GLU A 624 -4.35 9.47 -24.78
N VAL A 625 -3.45 10.47 -24.82
CA VAL A 625 -3.82 11.91 -24.77
C VAL A 625 -4.60 12.32 -26.04
N GLU A 626 -4.15 11.90 -27.22
CA GLU A 626 -4.86 12.14 -28.49
C GLU A 626 -6.28 11.55 -28.48
N LYS A 627 -6.44 10.32 -28.00
CA LYS A 627 -7.76 9.70 -27.81
C LYS A 627 -8.61 10.46 -26.80
N THR A 628 -8.03 10.91 -25.69
CA THR A 628 -8.71 11.74 -24.68
C THR A 628 -9.31 13.00 -25.31
N ASN A 629 -8.51 13.69 -26.13
CA ASN A 629 -8.94 14.86 -26.88
C ASN A 629 -10.01 14.52 -27.95
N GLN A 630 -9.77 13.47 -28.74
CA GLN A 630 -10.70 13.00 -29.77
C GLN A 630 -12.08 12.70 -29.19
N TYR A 631 -12.12 12.04 -28.04
CA TYR A 631 -13.36 11.63 -27.39
C TYR A 631 -13.96 12.71 -26.48
N LYS A 632 -13.34 13.89 -26.36
CA LYS A 632 -13.81 14.98 -25.50
C LYS A 632 -13.93 14.53 -24.04
N ILE A 633 -12.88 13.90 -23.53
CA ILE A 633 -12.74 13.56 -22.11
C ILE A 633 -11.85 14.63 -21.47
N PRO A 634 -12.32 15.38 -20.47
CA PRO A 634 -11.60 16.54 -19.96
C PRO A 634 -10.67 16.16 -18.81
N ALA A 635 -9.71 15.26 -19.05
CA ALA A 635 -8.73 14.88 -18.03
C ALA A 635 -7.82 16.05 -17.67
N THR A 636 -7.39 16.13 -16.41
CA THR A 636 -6.51 17.20 -15.90
C THR A 636 -5.21 16.67 -15.28
N VAL A 637 -5.12 15.37 -15.01
CA VAL A 637 -3.93 14.73 -14.43
C VAL A 637 -3.62 13.44 -15.15
N LEU A 638 -2.35 13.23 -15.46
CA LEU A 638 -1.79 11.98 -15.96
C LEU A 638 -0.78 11.44 -14.95
N VAL A 639 -0.91 10.17 -14.59
CA VAL A 639 0.04 9.47 -13.71
C VAL A 639 0.86 8.49 -14.54
N LEU A 640 2.19 8.60 -14.49
CA LEU A 640 3.11 7.63 -15.08
C LEU A 640 3.75 6.77 -13.99
N GLU A 641 3.55 5.46 -14.08
CA GLU A 641 4.19 4.51 -13.17
C GLU A 641 5.43 3.86 -13.77
N GLN A 642 5.29 3.23 -14.93
CA GLN A 642 6.37 2.54 -15.63
C GLN A 642 7.26 3.50 -16.43
N TRP A 643 7.66 4.62 -15.81
CA TRP A 643 8.47 5.67 -16.44
C TRP A 643 9.97 5.43 -16.29
N SER A 644 10.36 4.68 -15.25
CA SER A 644 11.74 4.63 -14.78
C SER A 644 12.55 3.49 -15.39
N ASP A 645 13.84 3.41 -15.07
CA ASP A 645 14.71 2.26 -15.33
C ASP A 645 14.39 1.00 -14.49
N GLU A 646 13.32 1.06 -13.67
CA GLU A 646 12.84 0.00 -12.79
C GLU A 646 13.88 -0.52 -11.79
N THR A 647 14.89 0.31 -11.51
CA THR A 647 16.04 -0.04 -10.68
C THR A 647 16.38 1.08 -9.71
N THR A 648 16.64 2.29 -10.22
CA THR A 648 16.95 3.48 -9.41
C THR A 648 15.69 4.24 -9.02
N TYR A 649 14.63 4.15 -9.83
CA TYR A 649 13.38 4.91 -9.69
C TYR A 649 13.56 6.43 -9.71
N TYR A 650 14.69 6.92 -10.23
CA TYR A 650 14.90 8.34 -10.51
C TYR A 650 15.46 8.62 -11.91
N MET A 651 15.86 7.58 -12.66
CA MET A 651 16.24 7.69 -14.07
C MET A 651 15.09 7.23 -14.96
N PHE A 652 14.83 7.94 -16.05
CA PHE A 652 13.93 7.47 -17.09
C PHE A 652 14.48 6.21 -17.77
N ASN A 653 13.57 5.33 -18.21
CA ASN A 653 13.94 4.13 -18.95
C ASN A 653 14.73 4.47 -20.23
N ASP A 654 15.70 3.63 -20.59
CA ASP A 654 16.60 3.78 -21.75
C ASP A 654 17.51 5.03 -21.78
N ALA A 655 17.45 5.91 -20.77
CA ALA A 655 18.37 7.04 -20.65
C ALA A 655 19.82 6.56 -20.53
N GLN A 656 20.74 7.27 -21.19
CA GLN A 656 22.17 6.98 -21.17
C GLN A 656 22.91 8.10 -20.43
N TYR A 657 23.81 7.71 -19.53
CA TYR A 657 24.54 8.66 -18.71
C TYR A 657 25.84 8.07 -18.20
N GLU A 658 26.81 8.94 -17.93
CA GLU A 658 28.05 8.57 -17.25
C GLU A 658 27.76 8.19 -15.80
N VAL A 659 28.32 7.07 -15.34
CA VAL A 659 28.16 6.60 -13.95
C VAL A 659 28.86 7.58 -13.01
N LYS A 660 28.18 8.01 -11.95
CA LYS A 660 28.70 8.98 -10.97
C LYS A 660 28.94 8.34 -9.59
N PRO A 661 29.86 8.91 -8.79
CA PRO A 661 29.99 8.59 -7.36
C PRO A 661 28.66 8.74 -6.62
N GLY A 662 28.49 7.99 -5.52
CA GLY A 662 27.20 7.87 -4.83
C GLY A 662 26.69 9.17 -4.24
N GLU A 663 27.57 10.08 -3.83
CA GLU A 663 27.25 11.42 -3.33
C GLU A 663 26.68 12.36 -4.40
N ALA A 664 26.93 12.07 -5.68
CA ALA A 664 26.57 12.96 -6.77
C ALA A 664 25.18 12.64 -7.32
N SER A 665 24.60 13.64 -8.00
CA SER A 665 23.37 13.52 -8.77
C SER A 665 23.61 13.94 -10.23
N HIS A 666 22.70 13.51 -11.11
CA HIS A 666 22.68 13.90 -12.52
C HIS A 666 21.70 15.07 -12.73
N SER A 667 22.08 16.01 -13.58
CA SER A 667 21.13 16.96 -14.19
C SER A 667 20.59 16.40 -15.50
N TYR A 668 19.48 16.95 -15.99
CA TYR A 668 18.86 16.51 -17.24
C TYR A 668 19.82 16.60 -18.44
N GLU A 669 20.63 17.66 -18.49
CA GLU A 669 21.58 17.95 -19.59
C GLU A 669 22.78 16.99 -19.61
N GLU A 670 23.03 16.25 -18.54
CA GLU A 670 24.08 15.23 -18.46
C GLU A 670 23.62 13.85 -18.95
N MET A 671 22.34 13.73 -19.33
CA MET A 671 21.72 12.49 -19.81
C MET A 671 21.42 12.61 -21.31
N ASP A 672 21.67 11.53 -22.04
CA ASP A 672 21.26 11.36 -23.43
C ASP A 672 20.00 10.47 -23.50
N PHE A 673 19.04 10.91 -24.30
CA PHE A 673 17.75 10.25 -24.47
C PHE A 673 17.63 9.79 -25.93
N PRO A 674 17.93 8.51 -26.22
CA PRO A 674 18.01 8.05 -27.59
C PRO A 674 16.64 8.05 -28.28
N GLU A 675 16.59 8.42 -29.56
CA GLU A 675 15.36 8.47 -30.37
C GLU A 675 14.61 7.11 -30.41
N TRP A 676 15.34 6.00 -30.34
CA TRP A 676 14.76 4.65 -30.31
C TRP A 676 14.26 4.24 -28.91
N GLY A 677 14.62 4.96 -27.86
CA GLY A 677 14.28 4.63 -26.48
C GLY A 677 12.82 4.92 -26.15
N ARG A 678 12.34 4.43 -25.00
CA ARG A 678 10.96 4.65 -24.54
C ARG A 678 10.65 6.13 -24.30
N TRP A 679 11.65 6.91 -23.87
CA TRP A 679 11.50 8.32 -23.52
C TRP A 679 12.54 9.16 -24.26
N PRO A 680 12.34 9.44 -25.57
CA PRO A 680 13.34 10.14 -26.39
C PRO A 680 13.49 11.63 -26.02
N ASN A 681 12.48 12.24 -25.39
CA ASN A 681 12.56 13.60 -24.87
C ASN A 681 11.56 13.83 -23.72
N PRO A 682 11.88 13.42 -22.48
CA PRO A 682 10.96 13.56 -21.35
C PRO A 682 10.48 15.00 -21.11
N ARG A 683 11.35 15.99 -21.27
CA ARG A 683 10.98 17.42 -21.11
C ARG A 683 9.91 17.83 -22.11
N GLU A 684 10.09 17.51 -23.39
CA GLU A 684 9.10 17.82 -24.43
C GLU A 684 7.79 17.06 -24.24
N LEU A 685 7.83 15.81 -23.74
CA LEU A 685 6.61 15.10 -23.37
C LEU A 685 5.85 15.84 -22.26
N ILE A 686 6.54 16.29 -21.21
CA ILE A 686 5.93 17.05 -20.12
C ILE A 686 5.35 18.37 -20.63
N ASP A 687 6.09 19.11 -21.46
CA ASP A 687 5.60 20.34 -22.11
C ASP A 687 4.34 20.04 -22.95
N TYR A 688 4.32 18.95 -23.72
CA TYR A 688 3.15 18.52 -24.48
C TYR A 688 1.96 18.18 -23.57
N LEU A 689 2.17 17.53 -22.43
CA LEU A 689 1.11 17.25 -21.47
C LEU A 689 0.54 18.57 -20.90
N HIS A 690 1.41 19.51 -20.54
CA HIS A 690 1.00 20.84 -20.04
C HIS A 690 0.22 21.63 -21.09
N ASP A 691 0.66 21.61 -22.36
CA ASP A 691 -0.04 22.23 -23.49
C ASP A 691 -1.42 21.63 -23.75
N ASN A 692 -1.64 20.37 -23.36
CA ASN A 692 -2.93 19.68 -23.38
C ASN A 692 -3.73 19.84 -22.07
N GLY A 693 -3.31 20.71 -21.15
CA GLY A 693 -4.00 20.97 -19.89
C GLY A 693 -3.89 19.85 -18.85
N LEU A 694 -2.88 18.98 -18.99
CA LEU A 694 -2.61 17.88 -18.07
C LEU A 694 -1.44 18.21 -17.15
N LYS A 695 -1.58 17.87 -15.87
CA LYS A 695 -0.48 17.81 -14.91
C LYS A 695 0.06 16.39 -14.83
N VAL A 696 1.35 16.23 -14.55
CA VAL A 696 2.00 14.90 -14.53
C VAL A 696 2.53 14.54 -13.15
N LEU A 697 2.15 13.35 -12.67
CA LEU A 697 2.70 12.74 -11.47
C LEU A 697 3.53 11.51 -11.83
N LEU A 698 4.70 11.38 -11.22
CA LEU A 698 5.56 10.21 -11.38
C LEU A 698 5.46 9.29 -10.15
N TRP A 699 5.32 7.98 -10.40
CA TRP A 699 5.34 6.98 -9.33
C TRP A 699 6.70 6.94 -8.62
N GLN A 700 6.67 6.79 -7.30
CA GLN A 700 7.83 6.71 -6.41
C GLN A 700 7.62 5.68 -5.30
N ILE A 701 8.73 5.25 -4.72
CA ILE A 701 8.80 4.27 -3.64
C ILE A 701 9.95 4.64 -2.68
N PRO A 702 9.84 4.41 -1.36
CA PRO A 702 10.87 4.79 -0.39
C PRO A 702 12.01 3.75 -0.23
N ILE A 703 12.30 2.96 -1.27
CA ILE A 703 13.24 1.84 -1.20
C ILE A 703 14.42 2.00 -2.17
N GLN A 704 15.60 1.54 -1.77
CA GLN A 704 16.70 1.24 -2.68
C GLN A 704 16.59 -0.24 -3.08
N LYS A 705 16.15 -0.48 -4.32
CA LYS A 705 15.77 -1.83 -4.80
C LYS A 705 16.93 -2.81 -4.72
N TYR A 706 16.72 -3.95 -4.07
CA TYR A 706 17.65 -5.06 -4.17
C TYR A 706 17.54 -5.71 -5.55
N LEU A 707 18.68 -5.90 -6.20
CA LEU A 707 18.78 -6.70 -7.43
C LEU A 707 19.50 -7.98 -7.06
N ASN A 708 18.80 -9.09 -7.21
CA ASN A 708 19.37 -10.38 -6.86
C ASN A 708 20.26 -10.86 -8.02
N ARG A 709 21.56 -11.04 -7.74
CA ARG A 709 22.61 -11.54 -8.67
C ARG A 709 22.82 -10.77 -9.98
N GLN A 710 21.97 -9.79 -10.29
CA GLN A 710 22.13 -8.81 -11.37
C GLN A 710 22.93 -7.60 -10.86
N THR A 711 23.52 -6.85 -11.80
CA THR A 711 24.25 -5.62 -11.46
C THR A 711 23.70 -4.44 -12.23
N HIS A 712 23.63 -3.31 -11.55
CA HIS A 712 23.30 -2.03 -12.16
C HIS A 712 24.25 -0.96 -11.60
N PRO A 713 25.22 -0.47 -12.39
CA PRO A 713 26.36 0.28 -11.86
C PRO A 713 26.00 1.46 -10.94
N GLN A 714 25.07 2.33 -11.36
CA GLN A 714 24.69 3.50 -10.55
C GLN A 714 23.98 3.09 -9.25
N LYS A 715 22.98 2.22 -9.35
CA LYS A 715 22.23 1.66 -8.22
C LYS A 715 23.12 0.94 -7.20
N ASP A 716 24.13 0.18 -7.64
CA ASP A 716 25.08 -0.51 -6.76
C ASP A 716 26.05 0.46 -6.06
N ILE A 717 26.40 1.58 -6.71
CA ILE A 717 27.15 2.67 -6.08
C ILE A 717 26.29 3.39 -5.04
N ASP A 718 25.05 3.72 -5.39
CA ASP A 718 24.11 4.40 -4.50
C ASP A 718 23.77 3.54 -3.28
N GLU A 719 23.55 2.23 -3.45
CA GLU A 719 23.29 1.29 -2.35
C GLU A 719 24.47 1.26 -1.36
N ARG A 720 25.71 1.16 -1.87
CA ARG A 720 26.91 1.19 -1.01
C ARG A 720 27.04 2.51 -0.26
N TYR A 721 26.81 3.63 -0.94
CA TYR A 721 26.89 4.95 -0.33
C TYR A 721 25.82 5.15 0.74
N MET A 722 24.58 4.73 0.47
CA MET A 722 23.44 4.77 1.39
C MET A 722 23.74 3.99 2.68
N ILE A 723 24.37 2.81 2.57
CA ILE A 723 24.82 2.01 3.71
C ILE A 723 25.98 2.70 4.45
N GLU A 724 27.02 3.17 3.75
CA GLU A 724 28.20 3.82 4.34
C GLU A 724 27.83 5.06 5.15
N LYS A 725 26.92 5.89 4.63
CA LYS A 725 26.47 7.12 5.30
C LYS A 725 25.38 6.89 6.33
N GLY A 726 24.81 5.69 6.39
CA GLY A 726 23.75 5.36 7.34
C GLY A 726 22.42 6.08 7.04
N PHE A 727 22.09 6.28 5.77
CA PHE A 727 20.80 6.83 5.31
C PHE A 727 19.68 5.77 5.31
N ILE A 728 19.92 4.68 6.01
CA ILE A 728 19.11 3.46 6.07
C ILE A 728 18.50 3.29 7.45
N VAL A 729 17.34 2.64 7.49
CA VAL A 729 16.84 2.05 8.73
C VAL A 729 17.78 0.93 9.18
N LYS A 730 17.99 0.80 10.49
CA LYS A 730 18.91 -0.20 11.07
C LYS A 730 18.17 -1.19 11.95
N LYS A 731 18.70 -2.42 12.01
CA LYS A 731 18.34 -3.40 13.04
C LYS A 731 18.94 -3.01 14.39
N ALA A 732 18.47 -3.66 15.46
CA ALA A 732 18.94 -3.42 16.82
C ALA A 732 20.46 -3.61 17.02
N ASP A 733 21.09 -4.46 16.20
CA ASP A 733 22.54 -4.71 16.20
C ASP A 733 23.35 -3.69 15.37
N GLY A 734 22.68 -2.69 14.79
CA GLY A 734 23.28 -1.65 13.94
C GLY A 734 23.45 -2.05 12.47
N THR A 735 23.13 -3.29 12.09
CA THR A 735 23.20 -3.73 10.69
C THR A 735 22.04 -3.18 9.85
N PRO A 736 22.17 -3.08 8.52
CA PRO A 736 21.10 -2.60 7.65
C PRO A 736 19.80 -3.39 7.79
N TYR A 737 18.68 -2.67 7.93
CA TYR A 737 17.36 -3.25 7.75
C TYR A 737 17.11 -3.47 6.25
N ARG A 738 16.69 -4.68 5.91
CA ARG A 738 16.25 -5.07 4.58
C ARG A 738 14.85 -5.62 4.68
N MET A 739 14.02 -5.31 3.69
CA MET A 739 12.63 -5.75 3.62
C MET A 739 12.55 -7.27 3.79
N PRO A 740 11.95 -7.78 4.88
CA PRO A 740 12.11 -9.19 5.22
C PRO A 740 11.13 -10.10 4.45
N GLU A 741 10.06 -9.53 3.90
CA GLU A 741 9.02 -10.23 3.16
C GLU A 741 8.23 -9.27 2.26
N GLY A 742 7.36 -9.84 1.42
CA GLY A 742 6.44 -9.10 0.58
C GLY A 742 7.10 -8.37 -0.60
N TRP A 743 6.48 -7.26 -1.00
CA TRP A 743 6.93 -6.43 -2.10
C TRP A 743 8.28 -5.78 -1.79
N PHE A 744 9.18 -5.71 -2.78
CA PHE A 744 10.55 -5.21 -2.63
C PHE A 744 11.41 -5.93 -1.58
N LYS A 745 11.17 -7.23 -1.34
CA LYS A 745 12.00 -8.06 -0.44
C LYS A 745 13.50 -7.86 -0.66
N GLU A 746 14.26 -7.88 0.44
CA GLU A 746 15.70 -7.61 0.55
C GLU A 746 16.15 -6.17 0.21
N SER A 747 15.27 -5.30 -0.27
CA SER A 747 15.59 -3.88 -0.53
C SER A 747 15.86 -3.12 0.75
N LEU A 748 16.68 -2.07 0.68
CA LEU A 748 16.91 -1.17 1.81
C LEU A 748 15.77 -0.15 1.90
N LEU A 749 15.40 0.21 3.12
CA LEU A 749 14.42 1.25 3.39
C LEU A 749 15.11 2.59 3.68
N MET A 750 14.68 3.64 3.01
CA MET A 750 15.17 5.01 3.22
C MET A 750 14.74 5.53 4.59
N ASP A 751 15.65 6.10 5.35
CA ASP A 751 15.33 6.75 6.63
C ASP A 751 15.06 8.25 6.43
N PHE A 752 13.79 8.64 6.31
CA PHE A 752 13.39 10.04 6.12
C PHE A 752 13.58 10.92 7.36
N SER A 753 13.90 10.35 8.53
CA SER A 753 14.31 11.12 9.71
C SER A 753 15.77 11.61 9.62
N ASN A 754 16.54 11.10 8.64
CA ASN A 754 17.90 11.54 8.38
C ASN A 754 17.94 12.72 7.38
N GLU A 755 18.18 13.93 7.87
CA GLU A 755 18.20 15.15 7.02
C GLU A 755 19.22 15.11 5.87
N GLN A 756 20.43 14.60 6.12
CA GLN A 756 21.44 14.44 5.05
C GLN A 756 21.03 13.38 4.03
N GLY A 757 20.38 12.32 4.52
CA GLY A 757 19.80 11.28 3.68
C GLY A 757 18.68 11.82 2.80
N LYS A 758 17.76 12.63 3.35
CA LYS A 758 16.69 13.30 2.58
C LYS A 758 17.29 14.17 1.49
N GLU A 759 18.26 15.02 1.82
CA GLU A 759 18.93 15.87 0.84
C GLU A 759 19.56 15.04 -0.28
N TRP A 760 20.31 13.99 0.07
CA TRP A 760 20.91 13.07 -0.90
C TRP A 760 19.85 12.40 -1.81
N TRP A 761 18.77 11.92 -1.20
CA TRP A 761 17.68 11.26 -1.91
C TRP A 761 17.00 12.20 -2.91
N PHE A 762 16.65 13.41 -2.48
CA PHE A 762 15.94 14.39 -3.30
C PHE A 762 16.82 15.09 -4.33
N ASN A 763 18.13 15.25 -4.08
CA ASN A 763 19.06 15.75 -5.09
C ASN A 763 19.09 14.87 -6.35
N LYS A 764 18.84 13.56 -6.22
CA LYS A 764 18.73 12.63 -7.36
C LYS A 764 17.40 12.74 -8.13
N ARG A 765 16.35 13.27 -7.49
CA ARG A 765 15.02 13.48 -8.11
C ARG A 765 14.79 14.93 -8.55
N LYS A 766 15.66 15.85 -8.12
CA LYS A 766 15.57 17.29 -8.39
C LYS A 766 15.29 17.63 -9.85
N TYR A 767 16.02 17.01 -10.77
CA TYR A 767 15.89 17.31 -12.19
C TYR A 767 14.49 17.00 -12.74
N LEU A 768 13.73 16.06 -12.14
CA LEU A 768 12.36 15.73 -12.54
C LEU A 768 11.43 16.94 -12.39
N LEU A 769 11.56 17.67 -11.27
CA LEU A 769 10.79 18.89 -11.04
C LEU A 769 11.29 20.07 -11.89
N GLU A 770 12.60 20.11 -12.19
CA GLU A 770 13.20 21.12 -13.08
C GLU A 770 12.70 21.00 -14.52
N ILE A 771 12.43 19.77 -15.00
CA ILE A 771 11.84 19.54 -16.33
C ILE A 771 10.31 19.61 -16.36
N GLY A 772 9.67 19.92 -15.23
CA GLY A 772 8.25 20.27 -15.21
C GLY A 772 7.31 19.28 -14.54
N VAL A 773 7.79 18.17 -13.95
CA VAL A 773 6.91 17.25 -13.19
C VAL A 773 6.18 18.00 -12.07
N ASP A 774 4.89 17.72 -11.91
CA ASP A 774 3.99 18.47 -11.01
C ASP A 774 3.81 17.80 -9.64
N GLY A 775 4.38 16.61 -9.44
CA GLY A 775 4.31 15.90 -8.17
C GLY A 775 4.59 14.42 -8.32
N PHE A 776 4.23 13.65 -7.29
CA PHE A 776 4.58 12.24 -7.21
C PHE A 776 3.39 11.39 -6.73
N LYS A 777 3.20 10.21 -7.34
CA LYS A 777 2.40 9.13 -6.75
C LYS A 777 3.32 8.36 -5.80
N THR A 778 3.24 8.68 -4.51
CA THR A 778 4.10 8.13 -3.45
C THR A 778 3.50 6.84 -2.92
N ASP A 779 3.87 5.74 -3.54
CA ASP A 779 3.35 4.41 -3.26
C ASP A 779 4.12 3.71 -2.12
N GLY A 780 3.50 2.69 -1.55
CA GLY A 780 4.05 1.97 -0.40
C GLY A 780 4.05 2.81 0.89
N GLY A 781 5.01 2.49 1.77
CA GLY A 781 5.13 3.06 3.12
C GLY A 781 4.85 2.04 4.23
N GLU A 782 4.27 0.89 3.90
CA GLU A 782 3.91 -0.18 4.85
C GLU A 782 5.08 -1.15 5.10
N PHE A 783 6.31 -0.61 5.21
CA PHE A 783 7.56 -1.36 5.05
C PHE A 783 8.32 -1.66 6.35
N VAL A 784 7.92 -1.09 7.47
CA VAL A 784 8.65 -1.23 8.73
C VAL A 784 8.16 -2.50 9.46
N PHE A 785 9.03 -3.50 9.63
CA PHE A 785 8.72 -4.73 10.37
C PHE A 785 9.78 -4.99 11.45
N GLY A 786 9.33 -5.09 12.71
CA GLY A 786 10.18 -5.28 13.88
C GLY A 786 10.11 -4.12 14.88
N GLU A 787 9.77 -4.39 16.15
CA GLU A 787 9.59 -3.36 17.19
C GLU A 787 10.92 -2.64 17.54
N ASN A 788 12.07 -3.29 17.32
CA ASN A 788 13.39 -2.80 17.74
C ASN A 788 14.26 -2.23 16.62
N LEU A 789 13.69 -1.94 15.44
CA LEU A 789 14.40 -1.16 14.43
C LEU A 789 14.78 0.22 14.96
N ILE A 790 15.82 0.83 14.39
CA ILE A 790 16.40 2.10 14.82
C ILE A 790 16.40 3.07 13.64
N PHE A 791 15.82 4.25 13.86
CA PHE A 791 15.82 5.39 12.95
C PHE A 791 16.80 6.47 13.44
N ALA A 792 17.21 7.37 12.55
CA ALA A 792 18.24 8.38 12.79
C ALA A 792 17.84 9.40 13.88
N ASP A 793 16.56 9.69 14.02
CA ASP A 793 16.01 10.55 15.08
C ASP A 793 15.83 9.85 16.44
N GLY A 794 16.15 8.55 16.51
CA GLY A 794 16.06 7.72 17.71
C GLY A 794 14.72 7.02 17.92
N LYS A 795 13.74 7.22 17.03
CA LYS A 795 12.49 6.44 17.03
C LYS A 795 12.74 4.97 16.71
N LYS A 796 11.81 4.13 17.16
CA LYS A 796 11.88 2.68 16.97
C LYS A 796 10.80 2.14 16.03
N GLY A 797 10.95 0.89 15.61
CA GLY A 797 10.01 0.26 14.68
C GLY A 797 8.59 0.06 15.23
N ASP A 798 8.41 0.01 16.56
CA ASP A 798 7.11 -0.10 17.22
C ASP A 798 6.20 1.12 16.99
N GLU A 799 6.78 2.32 16.87
CA GLU A 799 6.07 3.55 16.48
C GLU A 799 6.18 3.83 14.97
N MET A 800 7.33 3.52 14.37
CA MET A 800 7.57 3.83 12.96
C MET A 800 6.80 2.93 12.00
N ARG A 801 6.27 1.77 12.43
CA ARG A 801 5.32 0.99 11.60
C ARG A 801 4.21 1.85 11.03
N ASN A 802 3.60 2.64 11.91
CA ASN A 802 2.45 3.45 11.57
C ASN A 802 2.88 4.86 11.14
N LEU A 803 3.93 5.42 11.74
CA LEU A 803 4.35 6.80 11.43
C LEU A 803 5.13 6.92 10.11
N TYR A 804 5.92 5.91 9.73
CA TYR A 804 6.77 5.95 8.53
C TYR A 804 6.11 6.43 7.23
N PRO A 805 4.89 5.97 6.84
CA PRO A 805 4.25 6.49 5.64
C PRO A 805 4.05 8.01 5.70
N ASN A 806 3.68 8.58 6.86
CA ASN A 806 3.53 10.03 6.99
C ASN A 806 4.88 10.74 6.79
N ASP A 807 5.97 10.28 7.41
CA ASP A 807 7.31 10.88 7.25
C ASP A 807 7.79 10.81 5.78
N TYR A 808 7.53 9.70 5.11
CA TYR A 808 7.83 9.52 3.68
C TYR A 808 7.06 10.51 2.80
N ILE A 809 5.74 10.61 3.00
CA ILE A 809 4.87 11.44 2.18
C ILE A 809 5.13 12.92 2.45
N GLU A 810 5.35 13.32 3.71
CA GLU A 810 5.72 14.68 4.10
C GLU A 810 6.99 15.11 3.37
N ALA A 811 8.05 14.29 3.43
CA ALA A 811 9.32 14.62 2.82
C ALA A 811 9.19 14.86 1.29
N TYR A 812 8.41 14.04 0.59
CA TYR A 812 8.15 14.24 -0.84
C TYR A 812 7.26 15.44 -1.12
N TYR A 813 6.25 15.67 -0.28
CA TYR A 813 5.34 16.79 -0.45
C TYR A 813 6.05 18.13 -0.22
N GLU A 814 6.87 18.26 0.83
CA GLU A 814 7.70 19.44 1.10
C GLU A 814 8.68 19.70 -0.05
N PHE A 815 9.36 18.64 -0.53
CA PHE A 815 10.26 18.71 -1.66
C PHE A 815 9.54 19.22 -2.92
N ALA A 816 8.44 18.58 -3.32
CA ALA A 816 7.70 18.96 -4.52
C ALA A 816 7.13 20.38 -4.42
N THR A 817 6.52 20.72 -3.29
CA THR A 817 5.88 22.02 -3.04
C THR A 817 6.89 23.16 -3.03
N THR A 818 8.09 22.94 -2.48
CA THR A 818 9.18 23.93 -2.49
C THR A 818 9.62 24.27 -3.91
N TYR A 819 9.83 23.25 -4.75
CA TYR A 819 10.29 23.43 -6.13
C TYR A 819 9.20 23.99 -7.05
N ARG A 820 7.95 23.58 -6.85
CA ARG A 820 6.78 24.04 -7.64
C ARG A 820 6.06 25.24 -7.03
N LYS A 821 6.63 25.87 -6.01
CA LYS A 821 6.12 27.09 -5.35
C LYS A 821 4.67 26.98 -4.90
N GLY A 822 4.29 25.85 -4.30
CA GLY A 822 2.92 25.60 -3.86
C GLY A 822 2.03 24.84 -4.85
N ASP A 823 2.40 24.76 -6.14
CA ASP A 823 1.60 24.09 -7.18
C ASP A 823 2.11 22.65 -7.43
N ALA A 824 2.09 21.83 -6.39
CA ALA A 824 2.41 20.40 -6.47
C ALA A 824 1.56 19.56 -5.51
N MET A 825 1.56 18.25 -5.74
CA MET A 825 0.92 17.31 -4.80
C MET A 825 1.62 15.96 -4.72
N THR A 826 1.33 15.25 -3.63
CA THR A 826 1.52 13.80 -3.51
C THR A 826 0.18 13.08 -3.65
N PHE A 827 0.22 11.83 -4.09
CA PHE A 827 -0.93 10.91 -4.13
C PHE A 827 -0.49 9.57 -3.53
N SER A 828 -1.05 9.20 -2.38
CA SER A 828 -0.51 8.14 -1.50
C SER A 828 -1.58 7.12 -1.06
N ARG A 829 -1.21 5.89 -0.69
CA ARG A 829 -2.19 4.92 -0.12
C ARG A 829 -2.04 4.72 1.38
N ALA A 830 -0.81 4.71 1.87
CA ALA A 830 -0.54 4.46 3.27
C ALA A 830 -0.58 5.75 4.08
N GLY A 831 -0.95 5.63 5.34
CA GLY A 831 -0.92 6.76 6.27
C GLY A 831 -1.36 6.37 7.67
N TYR A 832 -1.32 7.32 8.59
CA TYR A 832 -1.83 7.13 9.95
C TYR A 832 -2.50 8.41 10.45
N MET A 833 -2.65 8.59 11.77
CA MET A 833 -3.06 9.87 12.36
C MET A 833 -2.18 11.02 11.83
N GLY A 834 -2.80 12.03 11.20
CA GLY A 834 -2.07 13.13 10.56
C GLY A 834 -1.96 13.03 9.04
N ALA A 835 -2.36 11.92 8.41
CA ALA A 835 -2.31 11.74 6.95
C ALA A 835 -3.02 12.86 6.17
N GLN A 836 -4.06 13.47 6.73
CA GLN A 836 -4.77 14.59 6.12
C GLN A 836 -3.90 15.86 5.90
N ASN A 837 -2.74 15.94 6.55
CA ASN A 837 -1.78 17.03 6.33
C ASN A 837 -1.05 16.90 4.98
N PHE A 838 -1.38 15.88 4.18
CA PHE A 838 -0.90 15.68 2.82
C PHE A 838 -2.08 15.69 1.83
N PRO A 839 -1.88 16.16 0.59
CA PRO A 839 -2.97 16.60 -0.27
C PRO A 839 -3.98 15.52 -0.68
N ALA A 840 -3.58 14.31 -1.09
CA ALA A 840 -4.56 13.30 -1.52
C ALA A 840 -4.11 11.86 -1.31
N HIS A 841 -5.10 10.99 -1.07
CA HIS A 841 -4.89 9.56 -0.80
C HIS A 841 -5.79 8.68 -1.67
N TRP A 842 -5.38 7.44 -1.95
CA TRP A 842 -6.20 6.46 -2.69
C TRP A 842 -6.36 5.14 -1.96
N ALA A 843 -7.45 4.44 -2.26
CA ALA A 843 -7.89 3.22 -1.58
C ALA A 843 -7.06 1.95 -1.84
N GLY A 844 -5.85 2.06 -2.40
CA GLY A 844 -5.01 0.91 -2.72
C GLY A 844 -5.62 -0.02 -3.78
N ASP A 845 -5.26 -1.30 -3.68
CA ASP A 845 -5.32 -2.24 -4.80
C ASP A 845 -6.57 -3.13 -4.71
N GLU A 846 -7.43 -3.13 -5.73
CA GLU A 846 -8.69 -3.90 -5.72
C GLU A 846 -9.06 -4.57 -7.05
N ARG A 847 -9.89 -5.62 -6.93
CA ARG A 847 -10.44 -6.36 -8.08
C ARG A 847 -11.53 -5.58 -8.79
N SER A 848 -11.73 -5.90 -10.07
CA SER A 848 -12.79 -5.34 -10.90
C SER A 848 -14.16 -6.01 -10.64
N THR A 849 -14.74 -5.79 -9.46
CA THR A 849 -16.04 -6.37 -9.06
C THR A 849 -16.95 -5.37 -8.35
N PHE A 850 -18.26 -5.63 -8.35
CA PHE A 850 -19.23 -4.86 -7.55
C PHE A 850 -18.99 -4.98 -6.04
N GLU A 851 -18.43 -6.10 -5.59
CA GLU A 851 -18.08 -6.29 -4.18
C GLU A 851 -16.95 -5.34 -3.76
N ALA A 852 -15.88 -5.26 -4.56
CA ALA A 852 -14.81 -4.30 -4.37
C ALA A 852 -15.33 -2.86 -4.44
N PHE A 853 -16.26 -2.55 -5.35
CA PHE A 853 -16.90 -1.23 -5.40
C PHE A 853 -17.62 -0.88 -4.07
N ARG A 854 -18.37 -1.81 -3.46
CA ARG A 854 -18.99 -1.59 -2.14
C ARG A 854 -17.95 -1.37 -1.04
N ARG A 855 -16.85 -2.13 -1.05
CA ARG A 855 -15.73 -1.95 -0.10
C ARG A 855 -15.06 -0.59 -0.27
N SER A 856 -14.81 -0.14 -1.50
CA SER A 856 -14.27 1.20 -1.78
C SER A 856 -15.21 2.31 -1.34
N LEU A 857 -16.54 2.13 -1.47
CA LEU A 857 -17.52 3.10 -0.94
C LEU A 857 -17.44 3.20 0.59
N ALA A 858 -17.34 2.06 1.30
CA ALA A 858 -17.15 2.05 2.75
C ALA A 858 -15.82 2.72 3.16
N ALA A 859 -14.74 2.45 2.41
CA ALA A 859 -13.41 3.04 2.61
C ALA A 859 -13.44 4.57 2.47
N GLY A 860 -14.08 5.10 1.41
CA GLY A 860 -14.20 6.54 1.21
C GLY A 860 -15.00 7.25 2.31
N ILE A 861 -16.11 6.65 2.77
CA ILE A 861 -16.92 7.22 3.86
C ILE A 861 -16.16 7.19 5.19
N SER A 862 -15.57 6.05 5.55
CA SER A 862 -14.82 5.89 6.81
C SER A 862 -13.56 6.76 6.85
N SER A 863 -12.86 6.93 5.72
CA SER A 863 -11.73 7.84 5.55
C SER A 863 -12.14 9.30 5.84
N GLY A 864 -13.26 9.75 5.26
CA GLY A 864 -13.83 11.08 5.56
C GLY A 864 -14.21 11.23 7.04
N MET A 865 -14.86 10.23 7.63
CA MET A 865 -15.19 10.19 9.06
C MET A 865 -13.94 10.11 9.97
N SER A 866 -12.76 9.85 9.41
CA SER A 866 -11.49 9.82 10.14
C SER A 866 -10.63 11.07 9.89
N GLY A 867 -11.19 12.07 9.21
CA GLY A 867 -10.55 13.36 8.99
C GLY A 867 -9.66 13.43 7.76
N ILE A 868 -9.75 12.44 6.86
CA ILE A 868 -8.94 12.34 5.64
C ILE A 868 -9.86 12.54 4.43
N PRO A 869 -10.08 13.79 3.97
CA PRO A 869 -11.23 14.10 3.14
C PRO A 869 -10.95 14.10 1.64
N PHE A 870 -9.68 14.11 1.24
CA PHE A 870 -9.25 14.13 -0.16
C PHE A 870 -8.81 12.73 -0.56
N TRP A 871 -9.83 11.94 -0.88
CA TRP A 871 -9.73 10.51 -1.16
C TRP A 871 -10.12 10.19 -2.60
N GLY A 872 -9.42 9.22 -3.20
CA GLY A 872 -9.70 8.62 -4.49
C GLY A 872 -9.67 7.10 -4.45
N TRP A 873 -10.01 6.49 -5.58
CA TRP A 873 -9.96 5.04 -5.76
C TRP A 873 -9.80 4.71 -7.23
N ASP A 874 -9.37 3.48 -7.50
CA ASP A 874 -9.31 2.96 -8.85
C ASP A 874 -10.72 2.56 -9.31
N LEU A 875 -11.41 3.49 -9.98
CA LEU A 875 -12.79 3.24 -10.39
C LEU A 875 -12.90 1.96 -11.22
N ALA A 876 -13.90 1.15 -10.88
CA ALA A 876 -14.15 -0.18 -11.44
C ALA A 876 -13.05 -1.24 -11.19
N GLY A 877 -12.08 -0.98 -10.32
CA GLY A 877 -10.98 -1.88 -9.97
C GLY A 877 -9.86 -1.91 -11.02
N PHE A 878 -8.61 -1.99 -10.55
CA PHE A 878 -7.41 -1.95 -11.41
C PHE A 878 -6.89 -3.35 -11.81
N ASN A 879 -7.27 -4.39 -11.05
CA ASN A 879 -6.80 -5.77 -11.20
C ASN A 879 -7.94 -6.74 -11.57
N GLY A 880 -7.55 -7.88 -12.16
CA GLY A 880 -8.45 -8.95 -12.59
C GLY A 880 -8.98 -8.75 -14.01
N ASP A 881 -10.01 -9.51 -14.36
CA ASP A 881 -10.70 -9.40 -15.65
C ASP A 881 -11.13 -7.95 -15.92
N ILE A 882 -11.20 -7.58 -17.20
CA ILE A 882 -11.68 -6.26 -17.60
C ILE A 882 -13.10 -6.06 -17.04
N PRO A 883 -13.43 -4.91 -16.41
CA PRO A 883 -14.74 -4.72 -15.81
C PRO A 883 -15.84 -4.79 -16.89
N SER A 884 -17.04 -5.23 -16.49
CA SER A 884 -18.21 -5.10 -17.34
C SER A 884 -18.49 -3.63 -17.64
N ALA A 885 -19.11 -3.33 -18.79
CA ALA A 885 -19.50 -1.96 -19.12
C ALA A 885 -20.45 -1.36 -18.06
N GLU A 886 -21.27 -2.22 -17.43
CA GLU A 886 -22.12 -1.81 -16.31
C GLU A 886 -21.30 -1.38 -15.10
N LEU A 887 -20.40 -2.22 -14.60
CA LEU A 887 -19.53 -1.87 -13.46
C LEU A 887 -18.74 -0.60 -13.74
N PHE A 888 -18.19 -0.46 -14.95
CA PHE A 888 -17.41 0.71 -15.35
C PHE A 888 -18.22 2.01 -15.33
N VAL A 889 -19.43 2.02 -15.92
CA VAL A 889 -20.29 3.21 -15.95
C VAL A 889 -20.82 3.55 -14.55
N ARG A 890 -21.24 2.55 -13.75
CA ARG A 890 -21.69 2.78 -12.36
C ARG A 890 -20.56 3.35 -11.49
N SER A 891 -19.36 2.83 -11.64
CA SER A 891 -18.16 3.32 -10.94
C SER A 891 -17.79 4.73 -11.38
N ALA A 892 -17.79 5.01 -12.69
CA ALA A 892 -17.52 6.35 -13.22
C ALA A 892 -18.54 7.39 -12.75
N ALA A 893 -19.82 7.00 -12.65
CA ALA A 893 -20.88 7.85 -12.12
C ALA A 893 -20.64 8.22 -10.65
N MET A 894 -20.24 7.26 -9.81
CA MET A 894 -19.89 7.52 -8.40
C MET A 894 -18.60 8.35 -8.28
N ALA A 895 -17.56 8.01 -9.04
CA ALA A 895 -16.27 8.68 -9.01
C ALA A 895 -16.35 10.17 -9.38
N ALA A 896 -17.28 10.57 -10.26
CA ALA A 896 -17.53 11.98 -10.55
C ALA A 896 -17.96 12.80 -9.32
N PHE A 897 -18.54 12.14 -8.31
CA PHE A 897 -18.93 12.70 -7.01
C PHE A 897 -18.09 12.14 -5.85
N CYS A 898 -16.84 11.75 -6.12
CA CYS A 898 -15.82 11.52 -5.10
C CYS A 898 -14.84 12.71 -5.05
N PRO A 899 -14.08 12.87 -3.95
CA PRO A 899 -13.08 13.93 -3.85
C PRO A 899 -12.08 13.89 -5.03
N ILE A 900 -11.53 12.72 -5.35
CA ILE A 900 -10.68 12.49 -6.53
C ILE A 900 -11.34 11.45 -7.46
N MET A 901 -11.34 11.73 -8.77
CA MET A 901 -11.85 10.83 -9.82
C MET A 901 -10.68 10.29 -10.64
N GLN A 902 -10.42 8.99 -10.59
CA GLN A 902 -9.29 8.39 -11.27
C GLN A 902 -9.61 6.98 -11.79
N TYR A 903 -9.17 6.66 -13.01
CA TYR A 903 -9.01 5.28 -13.45
C TYR A 903 -7.53 4.88 -13.46
N HIS A 904 -7.27 3.59 -13.24
CA HIS A 904 -5.94 3.00 -13.21
C HIS A 904 -5.97 1.51 -13.60
N ALA A 905 -4.82 0.92 -13.90
CA ALA A 905 -4.65 -0.49 -14.26
C ALA A 905 -3.24 -0.99 -13.86
N GLU A 906 -3.14 -2.22 -13.35
CA GLU A 906 -1.92 -2.76 -12.70
C GLU A 906 -0.76 -3.11 -13.62
N SER A 907 -0.98 -3.80 -14.76
CA SER A 907 0.14 -4.24 -15.62
C SER A 907 -0.28 -4.70 -17.02
N LYS A 908 0.73 -4.82 -17.91
CA LYS A 908 0.58 -5.31 -19.28
C LYS A 908 0.41 -6.82 -19.27
N GLY A 909 -0.72 -7.29 -19.78
CA GLY A 909 -0.94 -8.71 -20.10
C GLY A 909 -1.02 -8.94 -21.61
N GLU A 910 -1.40 -10.15 -22.01
CA GLU A 910 -1.67 -10.52 -23.41
C GLU A 910 -2.66 -9.56 -24.11
N PHE A 911 -3.58 -8.98 -23.34
CA PHE A 911 -4.55 -7.99 -23.81
C PHE A 911 -4.39 -6.68 -23.06
N ASN A 912 -4.71 -5.56 -23.72
CA ASN A 912 -4.74 -4.24 -23.10
C ASN A 912 -5.67 -4.22 -21.86
N GLN A 913 -5.10 -4.01 -20.69
CA GLN A 913 -5.78 -3.97 -19.39
C GLN A 913 -6.20 -2.54 -18.98
N ASP A 914 -5.99 -1.54 -19.81
CA ASP A 914 -6.33 -0.15 -19.47
C ASP A 914 -7.80 -0.01 -19.09
N ARG A 915 -8.06 0.68 -17.98
CA ARG A 915 -9.42 1.12 -17.61
C ARG A 915 -9.83 2.39 -18.37
N THR A 916 -9.21 2.63 -19.52
CA THR A 916 -9.59 3.73 -20.41
C THR A 916 -10.95 3.45 -21.02
N PRO A 917 -11.82 4.47 -21.15
CA PRO A 917 -13.20 4.28 -21.57
C PRO A 917 -13.34 3.67 -22.97
N TRP A 918 -12.43 3.99 -23.91
CA TRP A 918 -12.40 3.37 -25.23
C TRP A 918 -11.95 1.90 -25.18
N ASN A 919 -10.97 1.55 -24.34
CA ASN A 919 -10.56 0.15 -24.19
C ASN A 919 -11.69 -0.68 -23.57
N ILE A 920 -12.36 -0.19 -22.53
CA ILE A 920 -13.53 -0.88 -21.96
C ILE A 920 -14.62 -1.06 -23.01
N ALA A 921 -14.95 -0.01 -23.77
CA ALA A 921 -15.95 -0.10 -24.82
C ALA A 921 -15.60 -1.14 -25.90
N GLU A 922 -14.33 -1.21 -26.31
CA GLU A 922 -13.82 -2.18 -27.28
C GLU A 922 -13.87 -3.61 -26.71
N ARG A 923 -13.30 -3.82 -25.52
CA ARG A 923 -13.18 -5.13 -24.87
C ARG A 923 -14.54 -5.73 -24.49
N THR A 924 -15.49 -4.90 -24.09
CA THR A 924 -16.86 -5.31 -23.75
C THR A 924 -17.80 -5.30 -24.96
N LYS A 925 -17.39 -4.67 -26.08
CA LYS A 925 -18.22 -4.40 -27.27
C LYS A 925 -19.46 -3.55 -26.97
N GLN A 926 -19.36 -2.62 -26.02
CA GLN A 926 -20.46 -1.76 -25.59
C GLN A 926 -20.02 -0.29 -25.50
N SER A 927 -20.50 0.55 -26.44
CA SER A 927 -20.14 1.98 -26.49
C SER A 927 -20.57 2.78 -25.25
N VAL A 928 -21.54 2.26 -24.49
CA VAL A 928 -22.04 2.87 -23.26
C VAL A 928 -20.93 3.12 -22.23
N ALA A 929 -19.86 2.32 -22.22
CA ALA A 929 -18.71 2.55 -21.35
C ALA A 929 -18.03 3.89 -21.66
N LEU A 930 -17.80 4.19 -22.94
CA LEU A 930 -17.22 5.44 -23.39
C LEU A 930 -18.17 6.62 -23.20
N GLU A 931 -19.42 6.45 -23.61
CA GLU A 931 -20.44 7.51 -23.52
C GLU A 931 -20.73 7.89 -22.06
N GLY A 932 -20.88 6.89 -21.19
CA GLY A 932 -21.15 7.07 -19.77
C GLY A 932 -19.98 7.73 -19.05
N TYR A 933 -18.75 7.24 -19.23
CA TYR A 933 -17.57 7.86 -18.62
C TYR A 933 -17.39 9.30 -19.10
N ARG A 934 -17.49 9.55 -20.42
CA ARG A 934 -17.39 10.91 -20.97
C ARG A 934 -18.41 11.84 -20.35
N PHE A 935 -19.67 11.41 -20.24
CA PHE A 935 -20.72 12.22 -19.63
C PHE A 935 -20.35 12.61 -18.19
N TYR A 936 -19.98 11.64 -17.35
CA TYR A 936 -19.67 11.90 -15.94
C TYR A 936 -18.36 12.67 -15.72
N ALA A 937 -17.34 12.47 -16.57
CA ALA A 937 -16.13 13.27 -16.57
C ALA A 937 -16.43 14.74 -16.90
N ASN A 938 -17.36 15.00 -17.83
CA ASN A 938 -17.83 16.36 -18.13
C ASN A 938 -18.69 16.94 -16.99
N VAL A 939 -19.61 16.15 -16.39
CA VAL A 939 -20.37 16.55 -15.20
C VAL A 939 -19.42 17.03 -14.09
N ARG A 940 -18.35 16.28 -13.83
CA ARG A 940 -17.33 16.65 -12.85
C ARG A 940 -16.70 18.01 -13.16
N MET A 941 -16.29 18.25 -14.41
CA MET A 941 -15.73 19.54 -14.82
C MET A 941 -16.75 20.67 -14.79
N ASN A 942 -18.03 20.39 -15.07
CA ASN A 942 -19.08 21.38 -14.88
C ASN A 942 -19.24 21.75 -13.40
N LEU A 943 -19.03 20.80 -12.49
CA LEU A 943 -19.10 20.97 -11.03
C LEU A 943 -17.80 21.47 -10.41
N LEU A 944 -16.70 21.64 -11.15
CA LEU A 944 -15.40 22.07 -10.61
C LEU A 944 -15.49 23.32 -9.70
N PRO A 945 -16.26 24.39 -10.02
CA PRO A 945 -16.41 25.53 -9.12
C PRO A 945 -17.06 25.17 -7.77
N TYR A 946 -18.07 24.29 -7.78
CA TYR A 946 -18.70 23.77 -6.56
C TYR A 946 -17.74 22.89 -5.76
N ILE A 947 -17.07 21.95 -6.43
CA ILE A 947 -16.11 21.04 -5.81
C ILE A 947 -15.00 21.83 -5.12
N TRP A 948 -14.44 22.83 -5.80
CA TRP A 948 -13.40 23.69 -5.24
C TRP A 948 -13.87 24.46 -4.00
N ASN A 949 -15.05 25.08 -4.06
CA ASN A 949 -15.60 25.82 -2.93
C ASN A 949 -15.79 24.90 -1.70
N GLU A 950 -16.29 23.69 -1.91
CA GLU A 950 -16.48 22.70 -0.84
C GLU A 950 -15.15 22.09 -0.36
N ALA A 951 -14.16 21.92 -1.24
CA ALA A 951 -12.81 21.51 -0.88
C ALA A 951 -12.10 22.56 -0.02
N LYS A 952 -12.24 23.85 -0.36
CA LYS A 952 -11.71 24.95 0.47
C LYS A 952 -12.36 24.96 1.85
N ARG A 953 -13.68 24.84 1.93
CA ARG A 953 -14.40 24.70 3.21
C ARG A 953 -13.96 23.48 4.01
N THR A 954 -13.68 22.38 3.31
CA THR A 954 -13.17 21.13 3.90
C THR A 954 -11.80 21.35 4.54
N SER A 955 -10.88 22.02 3.84
CA SER A 955 -9.53 22.35 4.35
C SER A 955 -9.59 23.31 5.55
N GLU A 956 -10.47 24.32 5.51
CA GLU A 956 -10.62 25.30 6.59
C GLU A 956 -11.31 24.72 7.84
N SER A 957 -12.36 23.92 7.64
CA SER A 957 -13.17 23.40 8.75
C SER A 957 -12.67 22.05 9.28
N GLY A 958 -12.21 21.15 8.42
CA GLY A 958 -11.98 19.73 8.70
C GLY A 958 -13.21 18.83 8.45
N ILE A 959 -14.35 19.38 8.05
CA ILE A 959 -15.53 18.59 7.69
C ILE A 959 -15.30 17.99 6.29
N PRO A 960 -15.39 16.66 6.10
CA PRO A 960 -14.91 15.99 4.89
C PRO A 960 -15.71 16.37 3.64
N LEU A 961 -15.15 16.24 2.45
CA LEU A 961 -15.88 16.53 1.21
C LEU A 961 -16.94 15.45 0.93
N MET A 962 -16.63 14.19 1.20
CA MET A 962 -17.55 13.06 1.14
C MET A 962 -17.98 12.68 2.57
N ARG A 963 -19.27 12.81 2.91
CA ARG A 963 -19.78 12.77 4.30
C ARG A 963 -20.89 11.73 4.44
N SER A 964 -20.85 10.91 5.49
CA SER A 964 -22.00 10.07 5.83
C SER A 964 -23.23 10.92 6.18
N LEU A 965 -24.44 10.38 5.98
CA LEU A 965 -25.66 11.09 6.39
C LEU A 965 -25.70 11.35 7.89
N PHE A 966 -25.15 10.42 8.69
CA PHE A 966 -25.05 10.56 10.13
C PHE A 966 -24.30 11.84 10.54
N MET A 967 -23.27 12.24 9.81
CA MET A 967 -22.56 13.49 10.11
C MET A 967 -23.42 14.74 9.90
N GLU A 968 -24.37 14.72 8.96
CA GLU A 968 -25.23 15.85 8.65
C GLU A 968 -26.52 15.85 9.48
N TYR A 969 -27.03 14.66 9.81
CA TYR A 969 -28.30 14.44 10.48
C TYR A 969 -28.13 13.48 11.68
N PRO A 970 -27.32 13.84 12.70
CA PRO A 970 -27.02 12.95 13.82
C PRO A 970 -28.26 12.63 14.69
N GLU A 971 -29.25 13.52 14.71
CA GLU A 971 -30.51 13.33 15.44
C GLU A 971 -31.52 12.43 14.71
N ASP A 972 -31.19 11.97 13.50
CA ASP A 972 -32.07 11.12 12.69
C ASP A 972 -31.61 9.66 12.76
N PRO A 973 -32.26 8.80 13.56
CA PRO A 973 -31.80 7.41 13.76
C PRO A 973 -31.85 6.56 12.49
N ARG A 974 -32.54 7.03 11.44
CA ARG A 974 -32.53 6.38 10.11
C ARG A 974 -31.24 6.67 9.35
N ALA A 975 -30.60 7.81 9.58
CA ALA A 975 -29.35 8.20 8.91
C ALA A 975 -28.13 7.41 9.45
N GLU A 976 -28.19 6.92 10.69
CA GLU A 976 -27.13 6.12 11.32
C GLU A 976 -26.85 4.78 10.62
N GLY A 977 -27.85 4.22 9.93
CA GLY A 977 -27.77 2.90 9.27
C GLY A 977 -27.60 2.96 7.76
N VAL A 978 -27.23 4.13 7.22
CA VAL A 978 -27.16 4.36 5.78
C VAL A 978 -25.71 4.55 5.37
N PHE A 979 -25.15 3.51 4.76
CA PHE A 979 -23.72 3.42 4.39
C PHE A 979 -23.47 3.36 2.89
N ASP A 980 -24.53 3.36 2.10
CA ASP A 980 -24.50 3.23 0.65
C ASP A 980 -24.95 4.51 -0.08
N GLN A 981 -25.08 5.63 0.66
CA GLN A 981 -25.31 6.97 0.14
C GLN A 981 -24.69 8.01 1.08
N TYR A 982 -24.32 9.16 0.52
CA TYR A 982 -23.51 10.16 1.22
C TYR A 982 -23.80 11.57 0.71
N LEU A 983 -23.34 12.58 1.45
CA LEU A 983 -23.30 13.96 0.97
C LEU A 983 -21.93 14.22 0.30
N PHE A 984 -21.94 14.84 -0.87
CA PHE A 984 -20.76 15.38 -1.55
C PHE A 984 -20.79 16.91 -1.45
N GLY A 985 -19.97 17.44 -0.55
CA GLY A 985 -20.07 18.80 -0.03
C GLY A 985 -21.32 18.99 0.84
N SER A 986 -21.72 20.24 1.01
CA SER A 986 -22.87 20.64 1.82
C SER A 986 -24.23 20.39 1.16
N SER A 987 -24.28 20.22 -0.17
CA SER A 987 -25.51 20.38 -0.94
C SER A 987 -25.99 19.15 -1.71
N LEU A 988 -25.09 18.23 -2.11
CA LEU A 988 -25.43 17.12 -3.01
C LEU A 988 -25.50 15.80 -2.24
N MET A 989 -26.65 15.13 -2.21
CA MET A 989 -26.80 13.76 -1.70
C MET A 989 -26.69 12.78 -2.87
N VAL A 990 -25.73 11.86 -2.79
CA VAL A 990 -25.38 10.90 -3.85
C VAL A 990 -25.68 9.49 -3.38
N ALA A 991 -26.38 8.71 -4.20
CA ALA A 991 -26.74 7.31 -3.88
C ALA A 991 -26.35 6.37 -5.04
N PRO A 992 -25.09 5.91 -5.12
CA PRO A 992 -24.57 5.12 -6.24
C PRO A 992 -25.22 3.73 -6.37
N VAL A 993 -25.47 3.23 -7.58
CA VAL A 993 -25.98 1.84 -7.73
C VAL A 993 -24.80 0.86 -7.67
N THR A 994 -24.75 0.05 -6.61
CA THR A 994 -23.65 -0.89 -6.31
C THR A 994 -24.03 -2.36 -6.47
N GLU A 995 -25.20 -2.64 -7.05
CA GLU A 995 -25.67 -4.00 -7.36
C GLU A 995 -25.72 -4.21 -8.87
N GLU A 996 -25.20 -5.34 -9.33
CA GLU A 996 -25.20 -5.70 -10.75
C GLU A 996 -26.64 -5.92 -11.27
N GLY A 997 -26.94 -5.36 -12.45
CA GLY A 997 -28.23 -5.47 -13.11
C GLY A 997 -29.34 -4.61 -12.49
N ALA A 998 -29.07 -3.86 -11.42
CA ALA A 998 -30.08 -3.05 -10.76
C ALA A 998 -30.46 -1.81 -11.60
N ALA A 999 -31.77 -1.61 -11.82
CA ALA A 999 -32.33 -0.44 -12.52
C ALA A 999 -33.07 0.53 -11.60
N SER A 1000 -33.04 0.27 -10.29
CA SER A 1000 -33.58 1.12 -9.24
C SER A 1000 -32.92 0.76 -7.91
N ARG A 1001 -32.93 1.69 -6.95
CA ARG A 1001 -32.49 1.40 -5.57
C ARG A 1001 -33.32 2.17 -4.56
N MET A 1002 -33.36 1.66 -3.33
CA MET A 1002 -33.89 2.42 -2.20
C MET A 1002 -32.92 3.57 -1.86
N VAL A 1003 -33.48 4.75 -1.63
CA VAL A 1003 -32.77 5.95 -1.18
C VAL A 1003 -33.51 6.53 0.02
N TYR A 1004 -32.76 6.84 1.07
CA TYR A 1004 -33.25 7.60 2.21
C TYR A 1004 -33.09 9.10 1.97
N PHE A 1005 -34.18 9.85 2.16
CA PHE A 1005 -34.21 11.31 2.11
C PHE A 1005 -34.39 11.82 3.54
N PRO A 1006 -33.39 12.49 4.13
CA PRO A 1006 -33.52 13.13 5.44
C PRO A 1006 -34.57 14.26 5.44
N LYS A 1007 -34.94 14.73 6.63
CA LYS A 1007 -35.89 15.86 6.78
C LYS A 1007 -35.45 17.07 5.93
N GLY A 1008 -36.37 17.56 5.11
CA GLY A 1008 -36.13 18.68 4.20
C GLY A 1008 -36.72 18.41 2.83
N LYS A 1009 -36.62 19.39 1.94
CA LYS A 1009 -36.98 19.24 0.53
C LYS A 1009 -35.71 18.98 -0.27
N TRP A 1010 -35.75 17.98 -1.12
CA TRP A 1010 -34.64 17.52 -1.95
C TRP A 1010 -35.06 17.55 -3.41
N PHE A 1011 -34.22 18.08 -4.28
CA PHE A 1011 -34.50 18.20 -5.71
C PHE A 1011 -33.58 17.29 -6.49
N ASP A 1012 -34.11 16.45 -7.38
CA ASP A 1012 -33.29 15.68 -8.31
C ASP A 1012 -32.39 16.63 -9.12
N LEU A 1013 -31.08 16.40 -9.08
CA LEU A 1013 -30.08 17.18 -9.81
C LEU A 1013 -30.34 17.17 -11.32
N TRP A 1014 -30.97 16.13 -11.83
CA TRP A 1014 -31.19 15.93 -13.26
C TRP A 1014 -32.53 16.53 -13.71
N SER A 1015 -33.64 16.05 -13.15
CA SER A 1015 -34.99 16.48 -13.56
C SER A 1015 -35.47 17.76 -12.86
N GLY A 1016 -34.94 18.08 -11.68
CA GLY A 1016 -35.45 19.14 -10.82
C GLY A 1016 -36.72 18.78 -10.05
N GLU A 1017 -37.26 17.56 -10.19
CA GLU A 1017 -38.40 17.09 -9.40
C GLU A 1017 -38.04 17.02 -7.91
N SER A 1018 -39.01 17.31 -7.03
CA SER A 1018 -38.75 17.40 -5.60
C SER A 1018 -39.35 16.27 -4.79
N ILE A 1019 -38.60 15.80 -3.80
CA ILE A 1019 -39.03 14.86 -2.77
C ILE A 1019 -38.97 15.56 -1.41
N ILE A 1020 -40.00 15.37 -0.59
CA ILE A 1020 -40.02 15.85 0.80
C ILE A 1020 -39.67 14.67 1.71
N GLY A 1021 -38.58 14.81 2.47
CA GLY A 1021 -38.21 13.89 3.54
C GLY A 1021 -38.81 14.30 4.89
N PRO A 1022 -38.75 13.42 5.91
CA PRO A 1022 -38.00 12.17 5.89
C PRO A 1022 -38.76 11.03 5.21
N ALA A 1023 -38.15 10.37 4.22
CA ALA A 1023 -38.80 9.29 3.46
C ALA A 1023 -37.79 8.31 2.85
N PHE A 1024 -38.18 7.05 2.71
CA PHE A 1024 -37.50 6.09 1.85
C PHE A 1024 -38.24 6.02 0.52
N GLN A 1025 -37.56 6.15 -0.60
CA GLN A 1025 -38.16 5.96 -1.92
C GLN A 1025 -37.34 4.99 -2.77
N ASN A 1026 -38.04 4.18 -3.57
CA ASN A 1026 -37.39 3.39 -4.62
C ASN A 1026 -37.19 4.31 -5.84
N VAL A 1027 -35.95 4.71 -6.08
CA VAL A 1027 -35.58 5.65 -7.14
C VAL A 1027 -35.19 4.87 -8.38
N HIS A 1028 -35.80 5.21 -9.51
CA HIS A 1028 -35.41 4.65 -10.81
C HIS A 1028 -34.01 5.15 -11.19
N SER A 1029 -33.12 4.21 -11.50
CA SER A 1029 -31.72 4.48 -11.81
C SER A 1029 -31.24 3.53 -12.92
N PRO A 1030 -31.58 3.80 -14.19
CA PRO A 1030 -31.06 3.03 -15.31
C PRO A 1030 -29.53 3.17 -15.40
N LEU A 1031 -28.87 2.33 -16.20
CA LEU A 1031 -27.40 2.19 -16.25
C LEU A 1031 -26.62 3.52 -16.24
N THR A 1032 -27.02 4.48 -17.08
CA THR A 1032 -26.32 5.76 -17.26
C THR A 1032 -26.74 6.84 -16.26
N HIS A 1033 -27.57 6.52 -15.27
CA HIS A 1033 -28.09 7.45 -14.28
C HIS A 1033 -27.55 7.10 -12.89
N ILE A 1034 -27.18 8.13 -12.11
CA ILE A 1034 -26.90 8.03 -10.68
C ILE A 1034 -27.86 8.96 -9.93
N PRO A 1035 -28.59 8.48 -8.91
CA PRO A 1035 -29.42 9.34 -8.08
C PRO A 1035 -28.57 10.37 -7.36
N VAL A 1036 -28.78 11.65 -7.68
CA VAL A 1036 -28.15 12.79 -7.01
C VAL A 1036 -29.22 13.81 -6.72
N TYR A 1037 -29.30 14.24 -5.47
CA TYR A 1037 -30.33 15.17 -5.01
C TYR A 1037 -29.70 16.38 -4.35
N VAL A 1038 -30.21 17.56 -4.67
CA VAL A 1038 -29.77 18.82 -4.12
C VAL A 1038 -30.69 19.24 -2.99
N LYS A 1039 -30.09 19.61 -1.86
CA LYS A 1039 -30.82 20.17 -0.73
C LYS A 1039 -31.50 21.49 -1.14
N SER A 1040 -32.73 21.69 -0.66
CA SER A 1040 -33.39 22.99 -0.77
C SER A 1040 -32.53 24.09 -0.12
N GLY A 1041 -32.56 25.29 -0.69
CA GLY A 1041 -31.75 26.41 -0.25
C GLY A 1041 -30.32 26.43 -0.77
N SER A 1042 -29.91 25.45 -1.59
CA SER A 1042 -28.56 25.42 -2.16
C SER A 1042 -28.39 26.37 -3.36
N VAL A 1043 -27.18 26.91 -3.48
CA VAL A 1043 -26.71 27.65 -4.66
C VAL A 1043 -25.48 26.91 -5.20
N ILE A 1044 -25.57 26.43 -6.44
CA ILE A 1044 -24.49 25.67 -7.08
C ILE A 1044 -23.94 26.49 -8.24
N LEU A 1045 -22.67 26.89 -8.14
CA LEU A 1045 -21.94 27.50 -9.25
C LEU A 1045 -21.36 26.39 -10.15
N LEU A 1046 -21.65 26.47 -11.43
CA LEU A 1046 -21.25 25.52 -12.46
C LEU A 1046 -20.53 26.23 -13.60
N ASN A 1047 -19.75 25.48 -14.37
CA ASN A 1047 -19.26 25.88 -15.69
C ASN A 1047 -19.96 25.05 -16.77
N ALA A 1048 -20.62 25.65 -17.75
CA ALA A 1048 -21.33 24.92 -18.81
C ALA A 1048 -21.06 25.53 -20.20
N ASP A 1049 -21.46 24.83 -21.26
CA ASP A 1049 -21.49 25.39 -22.62
C ASP A 1049 -22.82 26.12 -22.91
N ASP A 1050 -23.11 26.40 -24.19
CA ASP A 1050 -24.35 27.06 -24.61
C ASP A 1050 -25.65 26.32 -24.23
N SER A 1051 -25.59 25.02 -23.96
CA SER A 1051 -26.75 24.24 -23.50
C SER A 1051 -27.16 24.58 -22.07
N LEU A 1052 -26.24 25.12 -21.26
CA LEU A 1052 -26.43 25.37 -19.82
C LEU A 1052 -26.83 24.09 -19.05
N GLU A 1053 -26.44 22.91 -19.55
CA GLU A 1053 -26.71 21.61 -18.94
C GLU A 1053 -25.43 20.95 -18.38
N LEU A 1054 -25.62 20.06 -17.41
CA LEU A 1054 -24.57 19.17 -16.90
C LEU A 1054 -24.23 18.09 -17.94
N GLY A 1055 -22.97 17.67 -17.96
CA GLY A 1055 -22.42 16.77 -18.98
C GLY A 1055 -22.02 17.47 -20.28
N SER A 1056 -22.14 18.80 -20.33
CA SER A 1056 -21.70 19.61 -21.46
C SER A 1056 -20.18 19.77 -21.50
N TRP A 1057 -19.62 19.88 -22.70
CA TRP A 1057 -18.16 19.97 -22.89
C TRP A 1057 -17.66 21.38 -22.58
N VAL A 1058 -16.92 21.52 -21.48
CA VAL A 1058 -16.27 22.78 -21.08
C VAL A 1058 -14.74 22.74 -21.18
N SER A 1059 -14.19 21.71 -21.84
CA SER A 1059 -12.77 21.38 -21.86
C SER A 1059 -12.18 21.06 -20.47
N ASN A 1060 -10.87 20.91 -20.40
CA ASN A 1060 -10.10 20.77 -19.16
C ASN A 1060 -9.38 22.08 -18.75
N ASP A 1061 -9.68 23.21 -19.41
CA ASP A 1061 -9.12 24.51 -19.07
C ASP A 1061 -9.70 25.03 -17.74
N ILE A 1062 -8.87 24.99 -16.69
CA ILE A 1062 -9.23 25.43 -15.34
C ILE A 1062 -8.95 26.91 -15.09
N SER A 1063 -8.46 27.66 -16.09
CA SER A 1063 -8.07 29.06 -15.93
C SER A 1063 -9.18 30.06 -16.24
N ARG A 1064 -10.32 29.58 -16.78
CA ARG A 1064 -11.46 30.41 -17.17
C ARG A 1064 -12.77 29.62 -17.21
N TYR A 1065 -13.87 30.36 -17.19
CA TYR A 1065 -15.19 29.81 -17.51
C TYR A 1065 -15.43 29.77 -19.02
N VAL A 1066 -16.19 28.76 -19.47
CA VAL A 1066 -16.92 28.82 -20.75
C VAL A 1066 -18.18 29.65 -20.53
N LYS A 1067 -19.06 29.20 -19.63
CA LYS A 1067 -20.17 29.99 -19.08
C LYS A 1067 -20.38 29.67 -17.61
N PRO A 1068 -20.21 30.65 -16.71
CA PRO A 1068 -20.61 30.47 -15.32
C PRO A 1068 -22.14 30.41 -15.22
N VAL A 1069 -22.65 29.43 -14.48
CA VAL A 1069 -24.08 29.23 -14.24
C VAL A 1069 -24.35 29.07 -12.74
N LEU A 1070 -25.13 29.98 -12.17
CA LEU A 1070 -25.66 29.87 -10.81
C LEU A 1070 -26.98 29.10 -10.85
N ARG A 1071 -26.96 27.85 -10.39
CA ARG A 1071 -28.16 27.02 -10.25
C ARG A 1071 -28.75 27.21 -8.85
N LEU A 1072 -29.98 27.73 -8.79
CA LEU A 1072 -30.63 28.15 -7.54
C LEU A 1072 -31.77 27.19 -7.14
N TYR A 1073 -31.70 26.67 -5.92
CA TYR A 1073 -32.77 25.87 -5.31
C TYR A 1073 -33.45 26.73 -4.24
N LEU A 1074 -34.52 27.42 -4.63
CA LEU A 1074 -35.11 28.52 -3.87
C LEU A 1074 -35.62 28.08 -2.49
N GLU A 1075 -35.18 28.81 -1.46
CA GLU A 1075 -35.69 28.74 -0.09
C GLU A 1075 -35.55 30.11 0.57
N ASN A 1076 -36.42 30.43 1.53
CA ASN A 1076 -36.41 31.73 2.18
C ASN A 1076 -35.23 31.86 3.15
N GLY A 1077 -34.50 32.97 3.07
CA GLY A 1077 -33.41 33.27 3.99
C GLY A 1077 -32.06 32.64 3.61
N VAL A 1078 -31.87 32.22 2.36
CA VAL A 1078 -30.58 31.71 1.87
C VAL A 1078 -29.58 32.86 1.78
N SER A 1079 -28.37 32.65 2.28
CA SER A 1079 -27.23 33.53 2.11
C SER A 1079 -25.97 32.68 1.93
N GLU A 1080 -25.46 32.65 0.71
CA GLU A 1080 -24.33 31.80 0.32
C GLU A 1080 -23.12 32.64 -0.14
N ASN A 1081 -21.94 32.30 0.39
CA ASN A 1081 -20.65 32.84 -0.03
C ASN A 1081 -19.85 31.76 -0.76
N ILE A 1082 -19.55 31.98 -2.03
CA ILE A 1082 -18.83 31.03 -2.87
C ILE A 1082 -17.47 31.62 -3.23
N THR A 1083 -16.40 30.91 -2.89
CA THR A 1083 -15.08 31.12 -3.51
C THR A 1083 -14.94 30.12 -4.64
N ASP A 1084 -14.88 30.60 -5.88
CA ASP A 1084 -14.69 29.71 -7.03
C ASP A 1084 -13.20 29.33 -7.25
N HIS A 1085 -12.97 28.42 -8.19
CA HIS A 1085 -11.65 27.89 -8.53
C HIS A 1085 -10.69 28.93 -9.12
N LEU A 1086 -11.19 30.11 -9.52
CA LEU A 1086 -10.40 31.25 -9.97
C LEU A 1086 -10.19 32.28 -8.84
N ASN A 1087 -10.59 31.94 -7.61
CA ASN A 1087 -10.61 32.79 -6.43
C ASN A 1087 -11.57 33.99 -6.48
N ASN A 1088 -12.53 34.01 -7.41
CA ASN A 1088 -13.59 35.02 -7.39
C ASN A 1088 -14.54 34.77 -6.21
N GLN A 1089 -15.09 35.86 -5.68
CA GLN A 1089 -16.08 35.83 -4.61
C GLN A 1089 -17.48 36.08 -5.17
N TRP A 1090 -18.42 35.22 -4.83
CA TRP A 1090 -19.85 35.37 -5.14
C TRP A 1090 -20.66 35.37 -3.84
N ASN A 1091 -21.49 36.38 -3.63
CA ASN A 1091 -22.47 36.45 -2.55
C ASN A 1091 -23.87 36.36 -3.16
N VAL A 1092 -24.63 35.33 -2.78
CA VAL A 1092 -26.01 35.13 -3.25
C VAL A 1092 -26.95 35.15 -2.05
N ARG A 1093 -27.96 36.01 -2.10
CA ARG A 1093 -29.02 36.09 -1.09
C ARG A 1093 -30.39 35.87 -1.73
N ILE A 1094 -31.20 35.03 -1.11
CA ILE A 1094 -32.55 34.70 -1.57
C ILE A 1094 -33.54 34.98 -0.43
N THR A 1095 -34.50 35.85 -0.68
CA THR A 1095 -35.58 36.17 0.26
C THR A 1095 -36.93 36.01 -0.43
N GLU A 1096 -37.89 35.44 0.29
CA GLU A 1096 -39.28 35.35 -0.16
C GLU A 1096 -40.05 36.60 0.29
N GLU A 1097 -40.62 37.33 -0.67
CA GLU A 1097 -41.59 38.40 -0.43
C GLU A 1097 -42.98 37.90 -0.88
N LEU A 1098 -44.07 38.49 -0.36
CA LEU A 1098 -45.46 37.99 -0.41
C LEU A 1098 -45.87 37.17 -1.66
N GLU A 1099 -45.47 37.58 -2.87
CA GLU A 1099 -45.79 36.86 -4.12
C GLU A 1099 -44.57 36.59 -5.04
N HIS A 1100 -43.35 36.90 -4.61
CA HIS A 1100 -42.16 36.73 -5.47
C HIS A 1100 -40.87 36.47 -4.68
N TRP A 1101 -39.92 35.82 -5.36
CA TRP A 1101 -38.57 35.62 -4.85
C TRP A 1101 -37.69 36.81 -5.24
N ASN A 1102 -36.98 37.37 -4.27
CA ASN A 1102 -35.94 38.35 -4.48
C ASN A 1102 -34.58 37.65 -4.38
N VAL A 1103 -33.81 37.71 -5.46
CA VAL A 1103 -32.49 37.09 -5.57
C VAL A 1103 -31.46 38.19 -5.80
N LYS A 1104 -30.60 38.43 -4.81
CA LYS A 1104 -29.49 39.36 -4.91
C LYS A 1104 -28.19 38.59 -5.16
N ILE A 1105 -27.49 38.91 -6.24
CA ILE A 1105 -26.20 38.31 -6.60
C ILE A 1105 -25.17 39.44 -6.67
N GLU A 1106 -24.15 39.36 -5.83
CA GLU A 1106 -22.95 40.19 -5.90
C GLU A 1106 -21.79 39.27 -6.30
N GLY A 1107 -21.08 39.58 -7.38
CA GLY A 1107 -20.05 38.69 -7.92
C GLY A 1107 -19.01 39.44 -8.75
N PRO A 1108 -18.06 38.73 -9.38
CA PRO A 1108 -17.07 39.34 -10.26
C PRO A 1108 -17.74 40.00 -11.47
N ALA A 1109 -17.00 40.90 -12.14
CA ALA A 1109 -17.44 41.57 -13.37
C ALA A 1109 -17.40 40.61 -14.58
N LEU A 1110 -18.14 39.51 -14.51
CA LEU A 1110 -18.28 38.47 -15.52
C LEU A 1110 -19.73 38.41 -16.01
N GLN A 1111 -19.92 38.03 -17.27
CA GLN A 1111 -21.24 37.62 -17.74
C GLN A 1111 -21.55 36.23 -17.19
N TYR A 1112 -22.69 36.06 -16.54
CA TYR A 1112 -23.12 34.79 -15.94
C TYR A 1112 -24.59 34.48 -16.23
N ASN A 1113 -24.96 33.23 -16.03
CA ASN A 1113 -26.32 32.73 -16.21
C ASN A 1113 -26.90 32.34 -14.85
N VAL A 1114 -28.21 32.46 -14.71
CA VAL A 1114 -28.94 31.99 -13.53
C VAL A 1114 -29.96 30.96 -13.98
N LYS A 1115 -29.93 29.78 -13.39
CA LYS A 1115 -30.85 28.68 -13.70
C LYS A 1115 -31.66 28.31 -12.46
N ILE A 1116 -32.97 28.42 -12.56
CA ILE A 1116 -33.92 27.90 -11.55
C ILE A 1116 -34.55 26.65 -12.17
N PRO A 1117 -34.36 25.45 -11.62
CA PRO A 1117 -34.94 24.22 -12.17
C PRO A 1117 -36.47 24.30 -12.27
N GLU A 1118 -37.07 23.66 -13.28
CA GLU A 1118 -38.52 23.75 -13.52
C GLU A 1118 -39.35 23.26 -12.32
N GLY A 1119 -38.91 22.19 -11.63
CA GLY A 1119 -39.56 21.71 -10.41
C GLY A 1119 -39.39 22.61 -9.18
N VAL A 1120 -38.53 23.63 -9.25
CA VAL A 1120 -38.35 24.68 -8.22
C VAL A 1120 -39.27 25.87 -8.51
N ASN A 1121 -39.48 26.24 -9.79
CA ASN A 1121 -40.35 27.34 -10.19
C ASN A 1121 -41.25 26.96 -11.39
N PRO A 1122 -42.57 26.76 -11.20
CA PRO A 1122 -43.46 26.34 -12.29
C PRO A 1122 -43.62 27.40 -13.38
N GLN A 1123 -43.86 26.94 -14.62
CA GLN A 1123 -44.00 27.78 -15.82
C GLN A 1123 -45.01 28.94 -15.63
N GLY A 1124 -44.68 30.12 -16.17
CA GLY A 1124 -45.57 31.29 -16.23
C GLY A 1124 -45.19 32.47 -15.32
N LYS A 1125 -44.12 32.38 -14.52
CA LYS A 1125 -43.64 33.51 -13.71
C LYS A 1125 -42.80 34.49 -14.54
N LYS A 1126 -42.95 35.79 -14.24
CA LYS A 1126 -42.17 36.88 -14.87
C LYS A 1126 -40.86 37.05 -14.11
N VAL A 1127 -39.75 37.15 -14.84
CA VAL A 1127 -38.43 37.49 -14.26
C VAL A 1127 -38.15 38.96 -14.49
N PHE A 1128 -37.64 39.64 -13.46
CA PHE A 1128 -37.20 41.03 -13.53
C PHE A 1128 -35.74 41.11 -13.10
N ILE A 1129 -34.90 41.81 -13.86
CA ILE A 1129 -33.52 42.12 -13.49
C ILE A 1129 -33.43 43.63 -13.31
N ASN A 1130 -33.07 44.09 -12.10
CA ASN A 1130 -32.96 45.52 -11.77
C ASN A 1130 -34.21 46.34 -12.14
N GLY A 1131 -35.40 45.74 -12.02
CA GLY A 1131 -36.69 46.35 -12.34
C GLY A 1131 -37.12 46.23 -13.81
N GLU A 1132 -36.26 45.75 -14.71
CA GLU A 1132 -36.59 45.50 -16.11
C GLU A 1132 -37.08 44.08 -16.31
N LYS A 1133 -38.24 43.91 -16.96
CA LYS A 1133 -38.80 42.59 -17.25
C LYS A 1133 -37.93 41.90 -18.31
N LEU A 1134 -37.39 40.73 -17.99
CA LEU A 1134 -36.70 39.87 -18.96
C LEU A 1134 -37.76 39.25 -19.91
N THR A 1135 -37.51 39.33 -21.22
CA THR A 1135 -38.35 38.72 -22.26
C THR A 1135 -38.12 37.23 -22.40
#